data_AF-A0A9Q1KU37-F1
#
_entry.id   AF-A0A9Q1KU37-F1
#
_cell.length_a   1.000
_cell.length_b   1.000
_cell.length_c   1.000
_cell.angle_alpha   90.00
_cell.angle_beta   90.00
_cell.angle_gamma   90.00
#
_symmetry.space_group_name_H-M   'P 1'
#
loop_
_entity.id
_entity.type
_entity.pdbx_description
1 polymer ?
#
loop_
_entity_poly.entity_id
_entity_poly.type
_entity_poly.pdbx_seq_one_letter_code
_entity_poly.pdbx_strand_id
1 'polypeptide(L)'
;MMAYEETKRKLTEYVRFGDKFPNLLELLGSGAFNSERRTNKRSDAALNLKLESRKKGKDRHRLSHRRENTPRAISMEEVNVMRMKLGSQGLEVSAQGLGCAGMSRSSKPDDEMIDLIHHAINSGITFLDTSDIYGPFINETLLGKALKGGMREKVQLATKFGVKFIDGKFEVQGDPAYVRACCEASLKRLDVDYIDLYYQHRIDTRIPIEVTKLVEEGKIKYIGLSEASASTIRRARAVHPITAVQMEWSLWTRDIEEEIVPTCRELGIGIVAYSPLGRGFFSLGPNVVENFYQNDYRKTLPRFQPENLEHNKHVFERVSEMAARKGCTPSQLALAWVHHRGNDVCPIPGTTKINNLNQNIKALSVKLTPDEMAELESFASAHRVKGNRSNSIKYSWQDSDTPPLEARMAEVSGSVRRMKLGSQGLEVSAQGLGCASMAPPGKPEDEMIALIHHAINSGITFLDTADCYGPFTSEVLLGKALKGGMREKVQLATKFGLKFVDGKFEVQGDPAYVRACCEASLKRLDVDYIDLYYQHRIDTRIPIEVTIGELKKLVEEGKIKYIGLSEASASTIRRAHAVHPITAVQMEWSLWTRDIEQEIVPTCRELGIGIVAYSPLGRGFFSLGPKLIENFDENDFRKAIPRFQPENFEHNKHVFERVTEMAARKGCTPSQLALSWLHHQGDDVCPIPGTSKVKNLNENIKALLVDLTPDEMVELESFALEDKVKGDRALKGGWRDKVQLATKFGVNWEGHVEIRGHPEYVRAACEASLKRLDVDYIDLYYQHRVDSRVPIEVTMGELKKLVEEGKIKYIGLSEASPSTIRRAHAVHPITAVQLEWSVWSRDIEEEIVPTCRELGIGIVVYSPLGRGFLSSGPKMMENFTEGDYRQFMPRFQPENVEHNKGIFERVSEIAARKGWTPAQLALAWVHHQGTDVCPIPGTTKIENLNQNIGALSVKLTPEEMAELESLTSVHIVKGERYGGAAVTWKNSDTPPLSSWKIE
;
A
#
# COMPACT_ATOMS: atom_id res chain seq x y z
N MET A 1 -4.79 32.96 26.50
CA MET A 1 -4.12 32.46 27.73
C MET A 1 -5.04 31.68 28.65
N MET A 2 -6.27 32.12 28.99
CA MET A 2 -7.14 31.34 29.91
C MET A 2 -7.45 29.90 29.44
N ALA A 3 -7.49 29.62 28.13
CA ALA A 3 -7.66 28.26 27.60
C ALA A 3 -6.48 27.30 27.87
N TYR A 4 -5.29 27.80 28.25
CA TYR A 4 -4.11 26.96 28.55
C TYR A 4 -4.08 26.48 30.01
N GLU A 5 -4.64 27.27 30.93
CA GLU A 5 -4.73 26.88 32.35
C GLU A 5 -5.84 25.87 32.62
N GLU A 6 -6.92 25.89 31.83
CA GLU A 6 -8.04 24.95 32.00
C GLU A 6 -7.67 23.51 31.56
N THR A 7 -6.84 23.35 30.53
CA THR A 7 -6.25 22.04 30.17
C THR A 7 -5.32 21.51 31.27
N LYS A 8 -4.56 22.41 31.94
CA LYS A 8 -3.67 22.04 33.04
C LYS A 8 -4.45 21.58 34.28
N ARG A 9 -5.62 22.17 34.53
CA ARG A 9 -6.52 21.79 35.64
C ARG A 9 -7.16 20.41 35.44
N LYS A 10 -7.49 20.02 34.20
CA LYS A 10 -8.06 18.69 33.87
C LYS A 10 -7.04 17.53 33.86
N LEU A 11 -5.74 17.82 33.93
CA LEU A 11 -4.66 16.82 34.02
C LEU A 11 -4.26 16.45 35.46
N THR A 12 -4.95 16.98 36.47
CA THR A 12 -4.61 16.75 37.90
C THR A 12 -5.59 15.79 38.61
N GLU A 13 -6.46 15.09 37.87
CA GLU A 13 -7.53 14.23 38.43
C GLU A 13 -7.39 12.73 38.13
N TYR A 14 -6.17 12.27 37.80
CA TYR A 14 -5.86 10.83 37.60
C TYR A 14 -4.79 10.26 38.56
N VAL A 15 -4.60 10.89 39.73
CA VAL A 15 -3.81 10.32 40.84
C VAL A 15 -4.57 10.48 42.15
N ARG A 16 -5.49 9.53 42.43
CA ARG A 16 -5.88 8.97 43.75
C ARG A 16 -7.26 8.32 43.67
N PHE A 17 -7.30 7.00 43.46
CA PHE A 17 -8.20 6.09 44.19
C PHE A 17 -7.70 4.66 43.99
N GLY A 18 -6.61 4.32 44.68
CA GLY A 18 -6.38 2.94 45.08
C GLY A 18 -7.07 2.77 46.42
N ASP A 19 -8.16 1.98 46.46
CA ASP A 19 -8.67 1.31 47.66
C ASP A 19 -9.86 0.40 47.29
N LYS A 20 -9.56 -0.84 46.87
CA LYS A 20 -10.30 -2.07 47.21
C LYS A 20 -9.66 -3.31 46.57
N PHE A 21 -9.57 -4.36 47.40
CA PHE A 21 -9.07 -5.73 47.15
C PHE A 21 -7.55 -5.95 47.30
N PRO A 22 -7.11 -6.62 48.41
CA PRO A 22 -5.70 -6.85 48.73
C PRO A 22 -5.16 -8.21 48.23
N ASN A 23 -3.86 -8.39 48.42
CA ASN A 23 -3.06 -9.63 48.26
C ASN A 23 -2.76 -10.11 46.83
N LEU A 24 -1.63 -9.65 46.26
CA LEU A 24 -0.66 -10.54 45.61
C LEU A 24 0.75 -9.94 45.40
N LEU A 25 1.37 -9.37 46.46
CA LEU A 25 2.75 -8.85 46.36
C LEU A 25 3.53 -9.02 47.68
N GLU A 26 3.75 -10.28 48.06
CA GLU A 26 4.70 -10.67 49.13
C GLU A 26 5.75 -11.64 48.58
N LEU A 27 6.52 -11.16 47.61
CA LEU A 27 7.79 -11.75 47.17
C LEU A 27 8.53 -10.70 46.32
N LEU A 28 9.87 -10.65 46.47
CA LEU A 28 10.78 -9.66 45.88
C LEU A 28 10.75 -8.26 46.55
N GLY A 29 11.17 -8.22 47.82
CA GLY A 29 11.62 -6.97 48.43
C GLY A 29 12.89 -6.43 47.75
N SER A 30 12.92 -5.13 47.47
CA SER A 30 14.11 -4.42 47.01
C SER A 30 14.77 -3.67 48.17
N GLY A 31 16.10 -3.79 48.26
CA GLY A 31 16.94 -2.98 49.15
C GLY A 31 17.79 -2.04 48.33
N ALA A 32 17.40 -0.77 48.22
CA ALA A 32 18.16 0.25 47.51
C ALA A 32 19.18 0.92 48.45
N PHE A 33 20.33 1.34 47.91
CA PHE A 33 21.15 2.39 48.52
C PHE A 33 21.81 3.27 47.45
N ASN A 34 21.60 4.58 47.55
CA ASN A 34 22.32 5.63 46.83
C ASN A 34 23.46 6.15 47.72
N SER A 35 24.61 6.55 47.14
CA SER A 35 25.11 7.94 47.19
C SER A 35 26.58 8.13 46.75
N GLU A 36 26.72 9.11 45.86
CA GLU A 36 27.81 10.07 45.58
C GLU A 36 29.28 9.89 46.04
N ARG A 37 30.17 10.01 45.03
CA ARG A 37 31.41 10.83 44.94
C ARG A 37 32.21 11.16 46.22
N ARG A 38 33.49 10.78 46.21
CA ARG A 38 34.60 11.68 46.64
C ARG A 38 35.91 11.38 45.91
N THR A 39 36.82 12.36 45.90
CA THR A 39 37.98 12.43 45.01
C THR A 39 39.34 12.36 45.74
N ASN A 40 40.36 11.98 44.96
CA ASN A 40 41.76 12.41 45.04
C ASN A 40 42.76 11.84 46.08
N LYS A 41 43.90 11.40 45.49
CA LYS A 41 45.32 11.62 45.87
C LYS A 41 46.01 10.76 46.95
N ARG A 42 47.08 10.09 46.45
CA ARG A 42 48.44 9.93 47.05
C ARG A 42 48.55 9.05 48.32
N SER A 43 49.65 8.36 48.61
CA SER A 43 51.01 8.36 48.01
C SER A 43 51.77 7.06 48.34
N ASP A 44 52.70 6.71 47.43
CA ASP A 44 54.07 6.21 47.66
C ASP A 44 54.37 5.17 48.77
N ALA A 45 54.80 3.98 48.33
CA ALA A 45 56.12 3.42 48.69
C ALA A 45 56.57 2.31 47.72
N ALA A 46 57.66 2.58 46.98
CA ALA A 46 58.88 1.75 46.84
C ALA A 46 58.82 0.19 46.88
N LEU A 47 59.62 -0.59 46.13
CA LEU A 47 60.52 -0.35 44.97
C LEU A 47 61.00 -1.74 44.45
N ASN A 48 61.65 -1.79 43.29
CA ASN A 48 62.71 -2.74 42.89
C ASN A 48 62.43 -4.20 42.42
N LEU A 49 62.76 -4.39 41.14
CA LEU A 49 63.75 -5.34 40.57
C LEU A 49 63.42 -6.86 40.39
N LYS A 50 63.04 -7.16 39.14
CA LYS A 50 63.82 -7.93 38.13
C LYS A 50 64.43 -9.33 38.46
N LEU A 51 64.08 -10.23 37.53
CA LEU A 51 64.92 -11.23 36.81
C LEU A 51 65.14 -12.66 37.38
N GLU A 52 64.72 -13.60 36.52
CA GLU A 52 65.43 -14.80 36.06
C GLU A 52 65.80 -15.97 37.01
N SER A 53 65.09 -17.07 36.78
CA SER A 53 65.61 -18.42 36.52
C SER A 53 66.59 -19.08 37.51
N ARG A 54 66.21 -20.29 37.99
CA ARG A 54 67.06 -21.49 37.85
C ARG A 54 66.33 -22.81 38.12
N LYS A 55 66.92 -23.87 37.57
CA LYS A 55 66.45 -25.27 37.52
C LYS A 55 66.91 -26.10 38.75
N LYS A 56 66.21 -27.23 38.98
CA LYS A 56 66.66 -28.52 39.59
C LYS A 56 67.01 -28.58 41.10
N GLY A 57 66.04 -29.06 41.91
CA GLY A 57 65.91 -30.47 42.35
C GLY A 57 66.88 -31.09 43.39
N LYS A 58 66.32 -31.84 44.37
CA LYS A 58 66.96 -32.98 45.09
C LYS A 58 65.98 -33.83 45.95
N ASP A 59 65.42 -34.86 45.30
CA ASP A 59 65.50 -36.31 45.58
C ASP A 59 65.51 -36.96 47.02
N ARG A 60 64.95 -38.20 47.09
CA ARG A 60 64.93 -39.24 48.18
C ARG A 60 63.92 -39.02 49.35
N HIS A 61 63.21 -40.00 49.92
CA HIS A 61 63.07 -41.48 49.82
C HIS A 61 61.78 -41.90 50.64
N ARG A 62 61.16 -43.10 50.64
CA ARG A 62 61.09 -44.35 49.81
C ARG A 62 60.01 -45.29 50.45
N LEU A 63 59.46 -46.28 49.70
CA LEU A 63 58.54 -47.39 50.13
C LEU A 63 57.06 -47.01 50.41
N SER A 64 56.05 -47.88 50.21
CA SER A 64 55.84 -49.01 49.29
C SER A 64 54.36 -49.46 49.35
N HIS A 65 53.72 -49.77 48.21
CA HIS A 65 52.83 -50.95 47.99
C HIS A 65 52.20 -50.90 46.59
N ARG A 66 52.01 -52.06 45.96
CA ARG A 66 51.38 -52.24 44.64
C ARG A 66 49.88 -52.48 44.78
N ARG A 67 49.09 -51.83 43.92
CA ARG A 67 47.80 -52.20 43.25
C ARG A 67 47.34 -50.91 42.56
N GLU A 68 46.72 -50.87 41.38
CA GLU A 68 46.48 -51.81 40.28
C GLU A 68 46.31 -50.92 39.00
N ASN A 69 46.13 -51.48 37.80
CA ASN A 69 46.17 -50.70 36.55
C ASN A 69 45.18 -49.51 36.50
N THR A 70 45.68 -48.28 36.67
CA THR A 70 45.06 -47.09 36.07
C THR A 70 45.29 -47.12 34.56
N PRO A 71 44.24 -47.08 33.71
CA PRO A 71 44.42 -46.73 32.31
C PRO A 71 45.08 -45.34 32.24
N ARG A 72 46.09 -45.19 31.38
CA ARG A 72 46.63 -43.87 31.04
C ARG A 72 45.49 -42.97 30.60
N ALA A 73 45.57 -41.68 30.92
CA ALA A 73 44.73 -40.68 30.28
C ALA A 73 44.95 -40.79 28.76
N ILE A 74 43.92 -41.27 28.06
CA ILE A 74 43.90 -41.30 26.60
C ILE A 74 43.80 -39.84 26.18
N SER A 75 44.89 -39.32 25.60
CA SER A 75 44.89 -38.04 24.90
C SER A 75 43.72 -38.01 23.92
N MET A 76 43.08 -36.86 23.75
CA MET A 76 42.19 -36.68 22.60
C MET A 76 43.03 -36.83 21.34
N GLU A 77 43.00 -38.01 20.72
CA GLU A 77 43.12 -38.10 19.27
C GLU A 77 42.00 -37.22 18.72
N GLU A 78 42.38 -36.18 17.97
CA GLU A 78 41.48 -35.14 17.51
C GLU A 78 40.46 -35.75 16.56
N VAL A 79 39.24 -35.98 17.06
CA VAL A 79 38.12 -36.44 16.25
C VAL A 79 37.75 -35.30 15.29
N ASN A 80 38.23 -35.42 14.05
CA ASN A 80 37.96 -34.43 13.01
C ASN A 80 36.45 -34.33 12.72
N VAL A 81 35.82 -33.25 13.18
CA VAL A 81 34.41 -32.95 12.88
C VAL A 81 34.31 -32.45 11.46
N MET A 82 34.06 -33.38 10.54
CA MET A 82 33.89 -33.10 9.11
C MET A 82 32.79 -32.06 8.88
N ARG A 83 32.95 -31.24 7.82
CA ARG A 83 31.87 -30.41 7.28
C ARG A 83 31.04 -31.19 6.27
N MET A 84 29.77 -30.84 6.15
CA MET A 84 28.81 -31.38 5.19
C MET A 84 27.95 -30.25 4.61
N LYS A 85 27.40 -30.46 3.41
CA LYS A 85 26.38 -29.58 2.84
C LYS A 85 25.01 -30.00 3.39
N LEU A 86 24.27 -29.05 3.94
CA LEU A 86 22.91 -29.27 4.43
C LEU A 86 21.93 -28.75 3.37
N GLY A 87 21.38 -29.67 2.59
CA GLY A 87 20.57 -29.34 1.42
C GLY A 87 21.39 -28.79 0.24
N SER A 88 20.68 -28.32 -0.78
CA SER A 88 21.22 -27.96 -2.09
C SER A 88 21.63 -26.49 -2.25
N GLN A 89 21.34 -25.64 -1.27
CA GLN A 89 21.44 -24.17 -1.40
C GLN A 89 22.79 -23.56 -0.97
N GLY A 90 23.78 -24.42 -0.68
CA GLY A 90 25.13 -23.99 -0.31
C GLY A 90 25.37 -23.77 1.19
N LEU A 91 24.38 -24.01 2.06
CA LEU A 91 24.60 -24.08 3.50
C LEU A 91 25.54 -25.24 3.82
N GLU A 92 26.68 -24.94 4.43
CA GLU A 92 27.57 -25.95 5.01
C GLU A 92 27.50 -25.92 6.53
N VAL A 93 27.53 -27.09 7.16
CA VAL A 93 27.46 -27.29 8.61
C VAL A 93 28.50 -28.33 9.06
N SER A 94 28.78 -28.41 10.35
CA SER A 94 29.45 -29.57 10.93
C SER A 94 28.56 -30.81 10.84
N ALA A 95 29.15 -31.99 10.60
CA ALA A 95 28.43 -33.27 10.48
C ALA A 95 27.59 -33.64 11.72
N GLN A 96 27.90 -33.01 12.86
CA GLN A 96 27.05 -32.99 14.05
C GLN A 96 26.82 -31.54 14.46
N GLY A 97 25.60 -31.18 14.85
CA GLY A 97 25.30 -29.90 15.48
C GLY A 97 25.07 -30.03 16.98
N LEU A 98 24.70 -28.92 17.63
CA LEU A 98 24.34 -28.86 19.05
C LEU A 98 22.93 -28.29 19.23
N GLY A 99 22.03 -29.09 19.80
CA GLY A 99 20.68 -28.64 20.18
C GLY A 99 20.69 -27.95 21.54
N CYS A 100 20.49 -26.62 21.57
CA CYS A 100 20.67 -25.81 22.76
C CYS A 100 19.45 -25.78 23.70
N ALA A 101 18.30 -26.34 23.29
CA ALA A 101 17.04 -26.36 24.03
C ALA A 101 17.13 -26.86 25.50
N GLY A 102 18.09 -27.74 25.79
CA GLY A 102 18.33 -28.27 27.14
C GLY A 102 18.98 -27.28 28.10
N MET A 103 19.68 -26.25 27.59
CA MET A 103 20.41 -25.27 28.39
C MET A 103 19.45 -24.37 29.19
N SER A 104 18.35 -23.91 28.59
CA SER A 104 17.30 -23.13 29.28
C SER A 104 16.52 -23.92 30.35
N ARG A 105 16.77 -25.22 30.48
CA ARG A 105 16.20 -26.08 31.54
C ARG A 105 17.25 -26.50 32.56
N SER A 106 18.49 -26.03 32.41
CA SER A 106 19.55 -26.25 33.36
C SER A 106 19.36 -25.35 34.58
N SER A 107 19.71 -25.84 35.77
CA SER A 107 19.88 -25.02 36.97
C SER A 107 21.29 -24.40 37.08
N LYS A 108 22.11 -24.55 36.03
CA LYS A 108 23.49 -24.03 35.97
C LYS A 108 23.51 -22.55 35.55
N PRO A 109 24.52 -21.77 35.97
CA PRO A 109 24.73 -20.41 35.49
C PRO A 109 24.95 -20.33 33.97
N ASP A 110 24.61 -19.19 33.37
CA ASP A 110 24.84 -18.91 31.95
C ASP A 110 26.30 -19.15 31.53
N ASP A 111 27.26 -18.75 32.37
CA ASP A 111 28.70 -18.87 32.06
C ASP A 111 29.12 -20.34 31.83
N GLU A 112 28.59 -21.30 32.59
CA GLU A 112 28.85 -22.74 32.36
C GLU A 112 28.28 -23.23 31.03
N MET A 113 27.17 -22.63 30.56
CA MET A 113 26.57 -22.99 29.28
C MET A 113 27.28 -22.30 28.11
N ILE A 114 27.77 -21.07 28.31
CA ILE A 114 28.65 -20.35 27.37
C ILE A 114 29.97 -21.14 27.19
N ASP A 115 30.61 -21.58 28.27
CA ASP A 115 31.81 -22.42 28.24
C ASP A 115 31.55 -23.72 27.46
N LEU A 116 30.38 -24.34 27.61
CA LEU A 116 30.00 -25.55 26.86
C LEU A 116 29.82 -25.25 25.37
N ILE A 117 29.19 -24.14 25.00
CA ILE A 117 29.04 -23.70 23.60
C ILE A 117 30.43 -23.40 23.01
N HIS A 118 31.30 -22.69 23.72
CA HIS A 118 32.67 -22.41 23.29
C HIS A 118 33.49 -23.68 23.14
N HIS A 119 33.36 -24.64 24.06
CA HIS A 119 33.98 -25.96 23.94
C HIS A 119 33.47 -26.72 22.71
N ALA A 120 32.17 -26.63 22.39
CA ALA A 120 31.62 -27.23 21.17
C ALA A 120 32.22 -26.62 19.90
N ILE A 121 32.26 -25.28 19.80
CA ILE A 121 32.83 -24.54 18.66
C ILE A 121 34.32 -24.86 18.51
N ASN A 122 35.09 -24.83 19.60
CA ASN A 122 36.51 -25.16 19.61
C ASN A 122 36.79 -26.64 19.30
N SER A 123 35.81 -27.52 19.50
CA SER A 123 35.87 -28.94 19.09
C SER A 123 35.34 -29.19 17.66
N GLY A 124 35.07 -28.15 16.87
CA GLY A 124 34.66 -28.24 15.47
C GLY A 124 33.14 -28.31 15.21
N ILE A 125 32.29 -28.18 16.24
CA ILE A 125 30.84 -28.07 16.06
C ILE A 125 30.50 -26.64 15.64
N THR A 126 30.09 -26.45 14.39
CA THR A 126 29.71 -25.13 13.86
C THR A 126 28.20 -24.92 13.77
N PHE A 127 27.37 -25.97 13.84
CA PHE A 127 25.91 -25.82 13.73
C PHE A 127 25.23 -25.80 15.09
N LEU A 128 24.59 -24.67 15.42
CA LEU A 128 23.90 -24.45 16.71
C LEU A 128 22.40 -24.25 16.48
N ASP A 129 21.58 -25.02 17.19
CA ASP A 129 20.12 -25.01 17.05
C ASP A 129 19.42 -24.48 18.32
N THR A 130 18.60 -23.44 18.16
CA THR A 130 17.76 -22.84 19.22
C THR A 130 16.33 -22.55 18.71
N SER A 131 15.51 -21.82 19.47
CA SER A 131 14.16 -21.36 19.11
C SER A 131 13.71 -20.27 20.08
N ASP A 132 12.89 -19.33 19.60
CA ASP A 132 12.15 -18.35 20.39
C ASP A 132 11.45 -18.94 21.65
N ILE A 133 10.84 -20.12 21.54
CA ILE A 133 10.06 -20.77 22.62
C ILE A 133 10.91 -21.54 23.66
N TYR A 134 12.23 -21.67 23.49
CA TYR A 134 13.07 -22.50 24.37
C TYR A 134 13.39 -21.80 25.70
N GLY A 135 12.57 -22.10 26.72
CA GLY A 135 12.58 -21.36 27.99
C GLY A 135 12.26 -19.91 27.69
N PRO A 136 10.99 -19.58 27.39
CA PRO A 136 10.58 -18.54 26.45
C PRO A 136 11.52 -17.33 26.37
N PHE A 137 12.15 -17.19 25.19
CA PHE A 137 13.07 -16.14 24.80
C PHE A 137 14.48 -16.16 25.45
N ILE A 138 14.74 -16.98 26.47
CA ILE A 138 16.04 -16.99 27.17
C ILE A 138 17.13 -17.78 26.46
N ASN A 139 16.82 -18.83 25.68
CA ASN A 139 17.86 -19.62 25.00
C ASN A 139 18.58 -18.80 23.91
N GLU A 140 17.82 -18.05 23.13
CA GLU A 140 18.38 -17.12 22.14
C GLU A 140 19.25 -16.06 22.81
N THR A 141 18.81 -15.52 23.96
CA THR A 141 19.60 -14.55 24.74
C THR A 141 20.91 -15.14 25.24
N LEU A 142 20.91 -16.40 25.70
CA LEU A 142 22.11 -17.14 26.10
C LEU A 142 23.06 -17.37 24.93
N LEU A 143 22.54 -17.77 23.76
CA LEU A 143 23.36 -17.95 22.56
C LEU A 143 23.94 -16.62 22.08
N GLY A 144 23.17 -15.53 22.12
CA GLY A 144 23.66 -14.20 21.78
C GLY A 144 24.82 -13.74 22.67
N LYS A 145 24.82 -14.08 23.97
CA LYS A 145 25.99 -13.90 24.84
C LYS A 145 27.18 -14.76 24.38
N ALA A 146 26.94 -16.04 24.08
CA ALA A 146 27.99 -16.99 23.69
C ALA A 146 28.65 -16.66 22.33
N LEU A 147 27.94 -16.00 21.40
CA LEU A 147 28.41 -15.72 20.05
C LEU A 147 29.26 -14.44 19.92
N LYS A 148 29.41 -13.66 21.00
CA LYS A 148 30.27 -12.47 21.04
C LYS A 148 31.76 -12.81 20.89
N GLY A 149 32.59 -11.78 20.71
CA GLY A 149 34.04 -11.94 20.62
C GLY A 149 34.52 -12.71 19.39
N GLY A 150 33.78 -12.64 18.27
CA GLY A 150 34.13 -13.31 17.01
C GLY A 150 33.74 -14.80 16.94
N MET A 151 32.95 -15.31 17.89
CA MET A 151 32.41 -16.68 17.80
C MET A 151 31.30 -16.80 16.74
N ARG A 152 30.54 -15.73 16.47
CA ARG A 152 29.48 -15.70 15.43
C ARG A 152 29.94 -16.16 14.05
N GLU A 153 31.13 -15.74 13.62
CA GLU A 153 31.69 -16.07 12.29
C GLU A 153 32.08 -17.55 12.15
N LYS A 154 32.22 -18.27 13.27
CA LYS A 154 32.62 -19.68 13.28
C LYS A 154 31.43 -20.63 13.17
N VAL A 155 30.20 -20.12 13.20
CA VAL A 155 28.97 -20.93 13.34
C VAL A 155 27.94 -20.65 12.26
N GLN A 156 27.11 -21.66 12.03
CA GLN A 156 25.83 -21.55 11.34
C GLN A 156 24.75 -21.60 12.41
N LEU A 157 24.03 -20.50 12.54
CA LEU A 157 23.03 -20.30 13.58
C LEU A 157 21.63 -20.65 13.06
N ALA A 158 21.02 -21.64 13.71
CA ALA A 158 19.63 -22.01 13.49
C ALA A 158 18.71 -21.54 14.63
N THR A 159 17.63 -20.85 14.30
CA THR A 159 16.52 -20.59 15.22
C THR A 159 15.17 -20.78 14.52
N LYS A 160 14.08 -20.68 15.27
CA LYS A 160 12.73 -21.05 14.82
C LYS A 160 11.67 -20.08 15.34
N PHE A 161 10.55 -20.03 14.63
CA PHE A 161 9.34 -19.28 14.97
C PHE A 161 8.09 -20.15 14.86
N GLY A 162 6.95 -19.55 15.19
CA GLY A 162 5.63 -20.08 14.81
C GLY A 162 4.88 -20.80 15.92
N VAL A 163 5.47 -20.90 17.12
CA VAL A 163 4.79 -21.41 18.31
C VAL A 163 4.57 -20.25 19.28
N LYS A 164 3.34 -20.10 19.74
CA LYS A 164 2.92 -19.07 20.70
C LYS A 164 2.36 -19.74 21.96
N PHE A 165 2.50 -19.07 23.10
CA PHE A 165 1.95 -19.52 24.37
C PHE A 165 0.93 -18.49 24.87
N ILE A 166 -0.36 -18.86 24.87
CA ILE A 166 -1.47 -18.01 25.31
C ILE A 166 -2.26 -18.80 26.37
N ASP A 167 -2.53 -18.20 27.53
CA ASP A 167 -3.37 -18.77 28.60
C ASP A 167 -3.04 -20.23 28.97
N GLY A 168 -1.75 -20.57 29.01
CA GLY A 168 -1.26 -21.90 29.34
C GLY A 168 -1.30 -22.92 28.18
N LYS A 169 -1.69 -22.51 26.97
CA LYS A 169 -1.85 -23.36 25.79
C LYS A 169 -0.85 -23.00 24.69
N PHE A 170 -0.44 -24.02 23.95
CA PHE A 170 0.33 -23.86 22.72
C PHE A 170 -0.61 -23.57 21.55
N GLU A 171 -0.33 -22.49 20.85
CA GLU A 171 -0.91 -22.17 19.55
C GLU A 171 0.18 -22.11 18.48
N VAL A 172 -0.21 -22.31 17.24
CA VAL A 172 0.68 -22.18 16.08
C VAL A 172 0.20 -21.00 15.25
N GLN A 173 1.13 -20.19 14.75
CA GLN A 173 0.84 -18.96 14.02
C GLN A 173 1.89 -18.78 12.90
N GLY A 174 1.44 -18.75 11.65
CA GLY A 174 2.29 -18.71 10.45
C GLY A 174 2.07 -17.51 9.52
N ASP A 175 1.29 -16.50 9.92
CA ASP A 175 1.01 -15.35 9.06
C ASP A 175 2.27 -14.47 8.84
N PRO A 176 2.44 -13.84 7.66
CA PRO A 176 3.67 -13.10 7.34
C PRO A 176 4.04 -11.98 8.31
N ALA A 177 3.06 -11.35 8.97
CA ALA A 177 3.31 -10.30 9.95
C ALA A 177 3.91 -10.89 11.24
N TYR A 178 3.37 -12.00 11.73
CA TYR A 178 3.92 -12.74 12.86
C TYR A 178 5.31 -13.33 12.55
N VAL A 179 5.50 -13.93 11.36
CA VAL A 179 6.80 -14.49 10.94
C VAL A 179 7.90 -13.41 10.99
N ARG A 180 7.59 -12.22 10.45
CA ARG A 180 8.48 -11.05 10.51
C ARG A 180 8.73 -10.59 11.94
N ALA A 181 7.68 -10.41 12.74
CA ALA A 181 7.82 -9.96 14.13
C ALA A 181 8.69 -10.92 14.97
N CYS A 182 8.51 -12.23 14.80
CA CYS A 182 9.38 -13.24 15.40
C CYS A 182 10.83 -13.11 14.92
N CYS A 183 11.07 -12.85 13.63
CA CYS A 183 12.41 -12.75 13.06
C CYS A 183 13.18 -11.55 13.64
N GLU A 184 12.60 -10.35 13.61
CA GLU A 184 13.19 -9.14 14.20
C GLU A 184 13.49 -9.33 15.69
N ALA A 185 12.57 -9.98 16.42
CA ALA A 185 12.72 -10.24 17.84
C ALA A 185 13.80 -11.30 18.13
N SER A 186 13.96 -12.32 17.28
CA SER A 186 15.03 -13.31 17.37
C SER A 186 16.40 -12.71 17.07
N LEU A 187 16.53 -11.91 15.99
CA LEU A 187 17.76 -11.16 15.67
C LEU A 187 18.20 -10.30 16.85
N LYS A 188 17.27 -9.57 17.46
CA LYS A 188 17.52 -8.73 18.65
C LYS A 188 17.94 -9.53 19.89
N ARG A 189 17.38 -10.72 20.12
CA ARG A 189 17.74 -11.57 21.28
C ARG A 189 19.09 -12.27 21.08
N LEU A 190 19.37 -12.69 19.85
CA LEU A 190 20.63 -13.30 19.44
C LEU A 190 21.76 -12.27 19.29
N ASP A 191 21.45 -10.97 19.18
CA ASP A 191 22.41 -9.88 18.99
C ASP A 191 23.26 -10.09 17.71
N VAL A 192 22.56 -10.38 16.59
CA VAL A 192 23.14 -10.67 15.27
C VAL A 192 22.39 -9.96 14.15
N ASP A 193 23.09 -9.60 13.08
CA ASP A 193 22.49 -8.96 11.89
C ASP A 193 21.68 -9.94 11.03
N TYR A 194 22.02 -11.24 11.06
CA TYR A 194 21.33 -12.28 10.29
C TYR A 194 21.35 -13.66 10.97
N ILE A 195 20.34 -14.47 10.66
CA ILE A 195 20.24 -15.90 11.01
C ILE A 195 20.65 -16.74 9.80
N ASP A 196 21.45 -17.80 9.99
CA ASP A 196 21.81 -18.66 8.85
C ASP A 196 20.61 -19.50 8.40
N LEU A 197 19.96 -20.22 9.32
CA LEU A 197 18.84 -21.11 8.99
C LEU A 197 17.63 -20.85 9.89
N TYR A 198 16.54 -20.36 9.31
CA TYR A 198 15.34 -19.99 10.05
C TYR A 198 14.20 -20.98 9.79
N TYR A 199 13.73 -21.64 10.86
CA TYR A 199 12.73 -22.69 10.77
C TYR A 199 11.33 -22.21 11.12
N GLN A 200 10.33 -22.64 10.36
CA GLN A 200 8.98 -22.76 10.94
C GLN A 200 8.96 -23.97 11.88
N HIS A 201 8.80 -23.73 13.18
CA HIS A 201 8.96 -24.74 14.25
C HIS A 201 7.80 -25.73 14.32
N ARG A 202 6.59 -25.26 13.98
CA ARG A 202 5.38 -26.06 13.81
C ARG A 202 4.59 -25.46 12.65
N ILE A 203 4.03 -26.32 11.80
CA ILE A 203 3.28 -25.88 10.63
C ILE A 203 1.93 -25.30 11.06
N ASP A 204 1.63 -24.08 10.62
CA ASP A 204 0.29 -23.53 10.70
C ASP A 204 -0.53 -24.14 9.57
N THR A 205 -1.38 -25.13 9.89
CA THR A 205 -2.18 -25.82 8.88
C THR A 205 -3.17 -24.90 8.16
N ARG A 206 -3.41 -23.68 8.64
CA ARG A 206 -4.34 -22.71 8.01
C ARG A 206 -3.69 -21.84 6.93
N ILE A 207 -2.35 -21.77 6.86
CA ILE A 207 -1.63 -20.75 6.07
C ILE A 207 -0.52 -21.43 5.24
N PRO A 208 -0.43 -21.17 3.92
CA PRO A 208 0.73 -21.58 3.11
C PRO A 208 2.04 -21.00 3.65
N ILE A 209 3.16 -21.70 3.41
CA ILE A 209 4.46 -21.29 3.93
C ILE A 209 5.06 -20.18 3.03
N GLU A 210 5.00 -18.94 3.51
CA GLU A 210 5.43 -17.73 2.79
C GLU A 210 6.46 -16.95 3.62
N VAL A 211 7.76 -17.21 3.40
CA VAL A 211 8.88 -16.59 4.18
C VAL A 211 9.97 -15.97 3.27
N THR A 212 9.71 -15.86 1.96
CA THR A 212 10.67 -15.43 0.92
C THR A 212 11.31 -14.07 1.21
N LYS A 213 10.49 -13.07 1.57
CA LYS A 213 10.93 -11.67 1.76
C LYS A 213 12.04 -11.49 2.81
N LEU A 214 12.12 -12.37 3.81
CA LEU A 214 13.19 -12.31 4.83
C LEU A 214 14.55 -12.77 4.28
N VAL A 215 14.57 -13.61 3.24
CA VAL A 215 15.79 -14.02 2.52
C VAL A 215 16.28 -12.88 1.64
N GLU A 216 15.36 -12.25 0.91
CA GLU A 216 15.63 -11.09 0.04
C GLU A 216 16.17 -9.88 0.82
N GLU A 217 15.66 -9.65 2.03
CA GLU A 217 16.15 -8.63 2.96
C GLU A 217 17.49 -8.98 3.64
N GLY A 218 18.03 -10.19 3.43
CA GLY A 218 19.28 -10.65 4.05
C GLY A 218 19.21 -10.95 5.56
N LYS A 219 18.02 -10.86 6.18
CA LYS A 219 17.79 -11.13 7.61
C LYS A 219 17.93 -12.61 7.95
N ILE A 220 17.58 -13.48 7.00
CA ILE A 220 17.83 -14.92 7.06
C ILE A 220 18.54 -15.35 5.78
N LYS A 221 19.42 -16.35 5.82
CA LYS A 221 20.06 -16.89 4.60
C LYS A 221 19.30 -18.09 4.01
N TYR A 222 18.75 -18.94 4.86
CA TYR A 222 18.14 -20.21 4.48
C TYR A 222 16.84 -20.46 5.25
N ILE A 223 15.88 -21.11 4.59
CA ILE A 223 14.60 -21.52 5.18
C ILE A 223 14.65 -23.00 5.56
N GLY A 224 14.15 -23.33 6.74
CA GLY A 224 13.90 -24.70 7.18
C GLY A 224 12.46 -24.93 7.61
N LEU A 225 12.05 -26.21 7.69
CA LEU A 225 10.78 -26.62 8.29
C LEU A 225 11.05 -27.58 9.45
N SER A 226 10.22 -27.58 10.48
CA SER A 226 10.25 -28.59 11.53
C SER A 226 8.91 -29.29 11.61
N GLU A 227 8.95 -30.61 11.66
CA GLU A 227 7.74 -31.45 11.83
C GLU A 227 6.64 -31.14 10.80
N ALA A 228 7.03 -31.17 9.52
CA ALA A 228 6.20 -30.97 8.33
C ALA A 228 6.02 -32.27 7.52
N SER A 229 4.83 -32.50 6.98
CA SER A 229 4.48 -33.65 6.12
C SER A 229 5.17 -33.55 4.75
N ALA A 230 5.23 -34.65 4.01
CA ALA A 230 5.82 -34.63 2.67
C ALA A 230 5.05 -33.69 1.72
N SER A 231 3.72 -33.61 1.85
CA SER A 231 2.90 -32.71 1.03
C SER A 231 3.22 -31.24 1.32
N THR A 232 3.42 -30.88 2.59
CA THR A 232 3.78 -29.53 3.02
C THR A 232 5.22 -29.19 2.63
N ILE A 233 6.16 -30.12 2.75
CA ILE A 233 7.55 -29.96 2.28
C ILE A 233 7.58 -29.69 0.76
N ARG A 234 6.83 -30.46 -0.05
CA ARG A 234 6.76 -30.29 -1.50
C ARG A 234 6.21 -28.92 -1.91
N ARG A 235 5.14 -28.46 -1.25
CA ARG A 235 4.54 -27.14 -1.53
C ARG A 235 5.43 -25.99 -1.11
N ALA A 236 6.02 -26.04 0.09
CA ALA A 236 6.97 -25.04 0.53
C ALA A 236 8.17 -24.96 -0.41
N ARG A 237 8.67 -26.11 -0.88
CA ARG A 237 9.77 -26.21 -1.87
C ARG A 237 9.42 -25.62 -3.23
N ALA A 238 8.16 -25.64 -3.63
CA ALA A 238 7.68 -25.02 -4.87
C ALA A 238 7.63 -23.48 -4.78
N VAL A 239 7.43 -22.92 -3.58
CA VAL A 239 7.47 -21.46 -3.31
C VAL A 239 8.91 -20.96 -3.15
N HIS A 240 9.74 -21.65 -2.36
CA HIS A 240 11.13 -21.28 -2.13
C HIS A 240 12.01 -22.50 -1.81
N PRO A 241 13.31 -22.51 -2.14
CA PRO A 241 14.21 -23.59 -1.74
C PRO A 241 14.27 -23.83 -0.22
N ILE A 242 13.67 -24.93 0.23
CA ILE A 242 13.81 -25.42 1.61
C ILE A 242 15.18 -26.09 1.76
N THR A 243 15.96 -25.62 2.72
CA THR A 243 17.35 -26.06 2.92
C THR A 243 17.43 -27.28 3.83
N ALA A 244 16.60 -27.32 4.89
CA ALA A 244 16.56 -28.46 5.80
C ALA A 244 15.16 -28.71 6.40
N VAL A 245 14.87 -29.98 6.70
CA VAL A 245 13.72 -30.39 7.52
C VAL A 245 14.23 -30.97 8.85
N GLN A 246 13.73 -30.45 9.97
CA GLN A 246 14.05 -30.92 11.31
C GLN A 246 13.00 -31.90 11.82
N MET A 247 13.44 -33.12 12.18
CA MET A 247 12.57 -34.24 12.57
C MET A 247 13.12 -35.02 13.76
N GLU A 248 12.23 -35.69 14.50
CA GLU A 248 12.66 -36.65 15.52
C GLU A 248 13.12 -37.93 14.82
N TRP A 249 14.43 -38.18 14.79
CA TRP A 249 14.97 -39.39 14.18
C TRP A 249 16.06 -39.99 15.07
N SER A 250 15.87 -41.26 15.41
CA SER A 250 16.81 -42.04 16.20
C SER A 250 16.56 -43.53 15.94
N LEU A 251 17.43 -44.39 16.45
CA LEU A 251 17.19 -45.84 16.44
C LEU A 251 15.81 -46.18 17.06
N TRP A 252 15.32 -45.35 17.98
CA TRP A 252 14.07 -45.49 18.71
C TRP A 252 12.83 -44.90 17.99
N THR A 253 13.04 -44.00 17.02
CA THR A 253 12.00 -43.17 16.40
C THR A 253 12.28 -43.09 14.91
N ARG A 254 11.55 -43.88 14.11
CA ARG A 254 11.83 -44.14 12.69
C ARG A 254 10.60 -43.92 11.79
N ASP A 255 9.54 -43.33 12.33
CA ASP A 255 8.27 -43.05 11.63
C ASP A 255 8.43 -42.19 10.37
N ILE A 256 9.51 -41.41 10.28
CA ILE A 256 9.80 -40.55 9.12
C ILE A 256 10.42 -41.28 7.91
N GLU A 257 10.86 -42.54 8.06
CA GLU A 257 11.66 -43.24 7.04
C GLU A 257 10.86 -43.68 5.81
N GLU A 258 9.54 -43.82 5.95
CA GLU A 258 8.64 -44.27 4.89
C GLU A 258 8.33 -43.16 3.87
N GLU A 259 8.17 -41.91 4.33
CA GLU A 259 7.61 -40.82 3.51
C GLU A 259 8.49 -39.56 3.48
N ILE A 260 8.94 -39.10 4.64
CA ILE A 260 9.67 -37.83 4.80
C ILE A 260 11.11 -37.97 4.30
N VAL A 261 11.82 -39.03 4.68
CA VAL A 261 13.23 -39.24 4.28
C VAL A 261 13.36 -39.38 2.76
N PRO A 262 12.54 -40.19 2.05
CA PRO A 262 12.53 -40.21 0.58
C PRO A 262 12.22 -38.83 -0.02
N THR A 263 11.20 -38.13 0.50
CA THR A 263 10.81 -36.80 -0.01
C THR A 263 11.91 -35.75 0.14
N CYS A 264 12.64 -35.72 1.27
CA CYS A 264 13.75 -34.80 1.45
C CYS A 264 14.88 -35.08 0.45
N ARG A 265 15.19 -36.35 0.21
CA ARG A 265 16.24 -36.79 -0.72
C ARG A 265 15.92 -36.49 -2.17
N GLU A 266 14.68 -36.76 -2.59
CA GLU A 266 14.17 -36.42 -3.92
C GLU A 266 14.31 -34.92 -4.22
N LEU A 267 14.00 -34.07 -3.23
CA LEU A 267 14.00 -32.61 -3.38
C LEU A 267 15.35 -31.94 -3.09
N GLY A 268 16.39 -32.71 -2.73
CA GLY A 268 17.72 -32.17 -2.38
C GLY A 268 17.72 -31.33 -1.10
N ILE A 269 16.97 -31.75 -0.09
CA ILE A 269 16.78 -31.08 1.21
C ILE A 269 17.51 -31.86 2.31
N GLY A 270 18.25 -31.16 3.18
CA GLY A 270 18.96 -31.79 4.30
C GLY A 270 18.03 -32.21 5.45
N ILE A 271 18.43 -33.21 6.23
CA ILE A 271 17.64 -33.73 7.35
C ILE A 271 18.37 -33.41 8.67
N VAL A 272 17.71 -32.68 9.57
CA VAL A 272 18.25 -32.37 10.90
C VAL A 272 17.56 -33.23 11.95
N ALA A 273 18.30 -34.20 12.50
CA ALA A 273 17.76 -35.19 13.43
C ALA A 273 17.83 -34.68 14.89
N TYR A 274 16.67 -34.35 15.47
CA TYR A 274 16.55 -33.97 16.88
C TYR A 274 16.18 -35.17 17.76
N SER A 275 16.56 -35.08 19.05
CA SER A 275 16.49 -36.20 20.01
C SER A 275 17.13 -37.53 19.56
N PRO A 276 18.31 -37.54 18.87
CA PRO A 276 18.90 -38.76 18.30
C PRO A 276 19.25 -39.85 19.34
N LEU A 277 19.34 -39.47 20.62
CA LEU A 277 19.56 -40.36 21.77
C LEU A 277 18.26 -40.83 22.46
N GLY A 278 17.14 -40.88 21.73
CA GLY A 278 15.85 -41.34 22.26
C GLY A 278 15.35 -40.50 23.45
N ARG A 279 15.46 -39.16 23.35
CA ARG A 279 15.12 -38.19 24.41
C ARG A 279 15.82 -38.44 25.76
N GLY A 280 16.93 -39.17 25.76
CA GLY A 280 17.75 -39.51 26.94
C GLY A 280 17.91 -41.01 27.19
N PHE A 281 17.07 -41.86 26.58
CA PHE A 281 17.04 -43.30 26.80
C PHE A 281 18.42 -43.97 26.59
N PHE A 282 19.10 -43.68 25.47
CA PHE A 282 20.42 -44.27 25.18
C PHE A 282 21.59 -43.64 25.96
N SER A 283 21.38 -42.54 26.69
CA SER A 283 22.43 -41.87 27.48
C SER A 283 22.25 -41.97 28.99
N LEU A 284 21.07 -42.32 29.48
CA LEU A 284 20.74 -42.45 30.90
C LEU A 284 20.26 -43.87 31.28
N GLY A 285 20.04 -44.75 30.30
CA GLY A 285 19.64 -46.14 30.53
C GLY A 285 18.12 -46.33 30.67
N PRO A 286 17.66 -47.56 30.99
CA PRO A 286 16.24 -47.87 31.10
C PRO A 286 15.54 -47.12 32.23
N ASN A 287 16.27 -46.77 33.30
CA ASN A 287 15.77 -45.99 34.44
C ASN A 287 15.81 -44.47 34.20
N VAL A 288 15.82 -44.04 32.93
CA VAL A 288 15.94 -42.63 32.52
C VAL A 288 14.93 -41.68 33.19
N VAL A 289 13.74 -42.14 33.56
CA VAL A 289 12.71 -41.33 34.25
C VAL A 289 13.12 -40.89 35.66
N GLU A 290 13.94 -41.66 36.35
CA GLU A 290 14.49 -41.30 37.67
C GLU A 290 15.40 -40.05 37.59
N ASN A 291 15.99 -39.81 36.41
CA ASN A 291 16.87 -38.68 36.14
C ASN A 291 16.10 -37.43 35.64
N PHE A 292 14.77 -37.49 35.54
CA PHE A 292 13.94 -36.38 35.11
C PHE A 292 13.44 -35.56 36.32
N TYR A 293 13.55 -34.24 36.24
CA TYR A 293 13.03 -33.32 37.26
C TYR A 293 11.49 -33.45 37.41
N GLN A 294 10.93 -32.93 38.51
CA GLN A 294 9.54 -33.17 38.90
C GLN A 294 8.54 -32.87 37.77
N ASN A 295 8.68 -31.71 37.11
CA ASN A 295 7.77 -31.23 36.07
C ASN A 295 8.28 -31.46 34.63
N ASP A 296 9.09 -32.51 34.39
CA ASP A 296 9.57 -32.81 33.04
C ASP A 296 8.45 -33.44 32.20
N TYR A 297 8.03 -32.74 31.13
CA TYR A 297 6.98 -33.22 30.22
C TYR A 297 7.25 -34.61 29.63
N ARG A 298 8.52 -35.05 29.56
CA ARG A 298 8.88 -36.41 29.10
C ARG A 298 8.23 -37.49 29.96
N LYS A 299 7.97 -37.23 31.25
CA LYS A 299 7.23 -38.16 32.15
C LYS A 299 5.78 -38.41 31.70
N THR A 300 5.21 -37.52 30.88
CA THR A 300 3.85 -37.69 30.35
C THR A 300 3.81 -38.51 29.06
N LEU A 301 4.94 -38.65 28.35
CA LEU A 301 4.99 -39.28 27.03
C LEU A 301 4.73 -40.80 27.13
N PRO A 302 4.05 -41.43 26.13
CA PRO A 302 3.66 -42.83 26.25
C PRO A 302 4.87 -43.77 26.37
N ARG A 303 5.96 -43.52 25.63
CA ARG A 303 7.22 -44.29 25.68
C ARG A 303 7.91 -44.29 27.05
N PHE A 304 7.60 -43.32 27.90
CA PHE A 304 8.17 -43.15 29.23
C PHE A 304 7.21 -43.55 30.36
N GLN A 305 6.06 -44.17 30.02
CA GLN A 305 5.21 -44.81 31.03
C GLN A 305 5.83 -46.14 31.49
N PRO A 306 5.65 -46.57 32.76
CA PRO A 306 6.37 -47.70 33.34
C PRO A 306 6.29 -49.01 32.54
N GLU A 307 5.08 -49.41 32.12
CA GLU A 307 4.88 -50.64 31.34
C GLU A 307 5.61 -50.62 29.99
N ASN A 308 5.60 -49.46 29.33
CA ASN A 308 6.29 -49.30 28.07
C ASN A 308 7.80 -49.31 28.32
N LEU A 309 8.32 -48.58 29.31
CA LEU A 309 9.76 -48.58 29.66
C LEU A 309 10.30 -49.97 29.96
N GLU A 310 9.60 -50.78 30.75
CA GLU A 310 10.05 -52.14 31.06
C GLU A 310 10.03 -53.04 29.80
N HIS A 311 9.00 -52.93 28.95
CA HIS A 311 9.03 -53.60 27.65
C HIS A 311 10.21 -53.14 26.78
N ASN A 312 10.48 -51.84 26.79
CA ASN A 312 11.44 -51.14 25.92
C ASN A 312 12.91 -51.39 26.30
N LYS A 313 13.17 -51.73 27.57
CA LYS A 313 14.48 -52.02 28.15
C LYS A 313 15.34 -53.00 27.35
N HIS A 314 14.74 -54.03 26.77
CA HIS A 314 15.46 -55.04 25.97
C HIS A 314 16.28 -54.43 24.81
N VAL A 315 15.82 -53.32 24.23
CA VAL A 315 16.54 -52.64 23.15
C VAL A 315 17.77 -51.93 23.69
N PHE A 316 17.68 -51.29 24.86
CA PHE A 316 18.85 -50.69 25.50
C PHE A 316 19.90 -51.75 25.86
N GLU A 317 19.47 -52.91 26.34
CA GLU A 317 20.33 -54.06 26.65
C GLU A 317 21.05 -54.54 25.37
N ARG A 318 20.33 -54.78 24.27
CA ARG A 318 20.92 -55.18 22.98
C ARG A 318 21.87 -54.15 22.38
N VAL A 319 21.51 -52.87 22.42
CA VAL A 319 22.40 -51.77 21.99
C VAL A 319 23.64 -51.71 22.89
N SER A 320 23.52 -52.02 24.19
CA SER A 320 24.66 -52.07 25.11
C SER A 320 25.60 -53.25 24.87
N GLU A 321 25.06 -54.45 24.60
CA GLU A 321 25.84 -55.62 24.18
C GLU A 321 26.65 -55.33 22.92
N MET A 322 26.04 -54.67 21.93
CA MET A 322 26.71 -54.29 20.69
C MET A 322 27.72 -53.15 20.87
N ALA A 323 27.40 -52.16 21.72
CA ALA A 323 28.32 -51.06 22.03
C ALA A 323 29.58 -51.58 22.75
N ALA A 324 29.42 -52.55 23.66
CA ALA A 324 30.54 -53.25 24.29
C ALA A 324 31.40 -54.01 23.27
N ARG A 325 30.79 -54.76 22.33
CA ARG A 325 31.50 -55.41 21.21
C ARG A 325 32.28 -54.39 20.34
N LYS A 326 31.75 -53.18 20.18
CA LYS A 326 32.35 -52.08 19.41
C LYS A 326 33.35 -51.20 20.18
N GLY A 327 33.51 -51.41 21.49
CA GLY A 327 34.36 -50.55 22.33
C GLY A 327 33.85 -49.12 22.50
N CYS A 328 32.54 -48.89 22.38
CA CYS A 328 31.90 -47.57 22.53
C CYS A 328 30.75 -47.61 23.56
N THR A 329 30.17 -46.45 23.87
CA THR A 329 28.99 -46.36 24.75
C THR A 329 27.69 -46.58 23.98
N PRO A 330 26.58 -47.00 24.64
CA PRO A 330 25.27 -47.10 23.99
C PRO A 330 24.83 -45.78 23.32
N SER A 331 25.15 -44.65 23.96
CA SER A 331 24.88 -43.31 23.41
C SER A 331 25.66 -43.02 22.13
N GLN A 332 26.94 -43.43 22.06
CA GLN A 332 27.75 -43.29 20.85
C GLN A 332 27.24 -44.19 19.74
N LEU A 333 26.86 -45.44 20.04
CA LEU A 333 26.36 -46.37 19.04
C LEU A 333 25.03 -45.90 18.44
N ALA A 334 24.09 -45.44 19.28
CA ALA A 334 22.81 -44.90 18.84
C ALA A 334 22.96 -43.62 18.00
N LEU A 335 23.92 -42.75 18.34
CA LEU A 335 24.20 -41.53 17.58
C LEU A 335 24.98 -41.81 16.28
N ALA A 336 25.91 -42.76 16.30
CA ALA A 336 26.63 -43.23 15.12
C ALA A 336 25.67 -43.85 14.10
N TRP A 337 24.64 -44.57 14.54
CA TRP A 337 23.56 -45.06 13.66
C TRP A 337 22.86 -43.91 12.92
N VAL A 338 22.59 -42.77 13.59
CA VAL A 338 22.00 -41.58 12.94
C VAL A 338 22.98 -40.96 11.93
N HIS A 339 24.27 -40.87 12.27
CA HIS A 339 25.33 -40.41 11.36
C HIS A 339 25.47 -41.31 10.11
N HIS A 340 25.20 -42.61 10.22
CA HIS A 340 25.28 -43.56 9.09
C HIS A 340 23.98 -43.62 8.25
N ARG A 341 22.95 -42.79 8.53
CA ARG A 341 21.74 -42.75 7.68
C ARG A 341 21.98 -42.08 6.33
N GLY A 342 22.97 -41.19 6.22
CA GLY A 342 23.40 -40.60 4.96
C GLY A 342 24.17 -39.28 5.14
N ASN A 343 24.88 -38.86 4.09
CA ASN A 343 25.65 -37.60 4.09
C ASN A 343 24.76 -36.33 4.03
N ASP A 344 23.44 -36.53 3.97
CA ASP A 344 22.37 -35.53 4.02
C ASP A 344 21.83 -35.30 5.43
N VAL A 345 22.32 -36.03 6.44
CA VAL A 345 21.78 -36.07 7.80
C VAL A 345 22.72 -35.41 8.82
N CYS A 346 22.25 -34.39 9.53
CA CYS A 346 22.97 -33.72 10.62
C CYS A 346 22.21 -33.85 11.96
N PRO A 347 22.61 -34.75 12.88
CA PRO A 347 21.99 -34.83 14.19
C PRO A 347 22.41 -33.68 15.13
N ILE A 348 21.48 -33.22 15.96
CA ILE A 348 21.67 -32.13 16.94
C ILE A 348 21.48 -32.59 18.40
N PRO A 349 22.33 -33.50 18.93
CA PRO A 349 22.22 -33.98 20.30
C PRO A 349 22.52 -32.89 21.33
N GLY A 350 21.50 -32.44 22.07
CA GLY A 350 21.65 -31.45 23.15
C GLY A 350 22.23 -32.02 24.45
N THR A 351 22.99 -31.21 25.19
CA THR A 351 23.50 -31.55 26.53
C THR A 351 23.88 -30.32 27.37
N THR A 352 24.04 -30.53 28.68
CA THR A 352 24.48 -29.53 29.68
C THR A 352 25.79 -29.93 30.37
N LYS A 353 26.50 -30.93 29.83
CA LYS A 353 27.75 -31.49 30.37
C LYS A 353 28.80 -31.66 29.27
N ILE A 354 29.99 -31.06 29.44
CA ILE A 354 31.12 -31.16 28.50
C ILE A 354 31.52 -32.63 28.24
N ASN A 355 31.50 -33.49 29.26
CA ASN A 355 31.79 -34.91 29.08
C ASN A 355 30.81 -35.59 28.11
N ASN A 356 29.51 -35.28 28.18
CA ASN A 356 28.51 -35.83 27.27
C ASN A 356 28.69 -35.27 25.84
N LEU A 357 29.04 -33.99 25.70
CA LEU A 357 29.38 -33.38 24.42
C LEU A 357 30.58 -34.09 23.77
N ASN A 358 31.64 -34.35 24.54
CA ASN A 358 32.81 -35.11 24.07
C ASN A 358 32.46 -36.56 23.71
N GLN A 359 31.56 -37.23 24.43
CA GLN A 359 31.06 -38.55 24.05
C GLN A 359 30.26 -38.50 22.74
N ASN A 360 29.40 -37.49 22.55
CA ASN A 360 28.65 -37.28 21.31
C ASN A 360 29.60 -37.07 20.12
N ILE A 361 30.59 -36.19 20.23
CA ILE A 361 31.58 -35.94 19.16
C ILE A 361 32.32 -37.24 18.78
N LYS A 362 32.74 -38.03 19.77
CA LYS A 362 33.39 -39.34 19.55
C LYS A 362 32.51 -40.37 18.81
N ALA A 363 31.19 -40.16 18.71
CA ALA A 363 30.33 -41.03 17.89
C ALA A 363 30.67 -40.97 16.39
N LEU A 364 31.25 -39.87 15.89
CA LEU A 364 31.69 -39.71 14.49
C LEU A 364 32.80 -40.72 14.09
N SER A 365 33.58 -41.20 15.08
CA SER A 365 34.63 -42.20 14.90
C SER A 365 34.11 -43.64 14.87
N VAL A 366 32.90 -43.91 15.36
CA VAL A 366 32.30 -45.25 15.37
C VAL A 366 31.82 -45.59 13.96
N LYS A 367 32.43 -46.59 13.32
CA LYS A 367 32.02 -47.07 12.00
C LYS A 367 31.11 -48.29 12.09
N LEU A 368 30.05 -48.29 11.29
CA LEU A 368 29.05 -49.35 11.20
C LEU A 368 29.05 -49.94 9.80
N THR A 369 29.18 -51.27 9.70
CA THR A 369 28.99 -52.01 8.45
C THR A 369 27.49 -52.13 8.11
N PRO A 370 27.13 -52.49 6.87
CA PRO A 370 25.73 -52.75 6.52
C PRO A 370 25.06 -53.81 7.41
N ASP A 371 25.78 -54.88 7.76
CA ASP A 371 25.27 -55.94 8.64
C ASP A 371 25.04 -55.44 10.07
N GLU A 372 25.91 -54.55 10.56
CA GLU A 372 25.79 -53.95 11.89
C GLU A 372 24.66 -52.89 11.96
N MET A 373 24.44 -52.16 10.86
CA MET A 373 23.26 -51.32 10.70
C MET A 373 21.99 -52.17 10.74
N ALA A 374 21.93 -53.27 9.98
CA ALA A 374 20.79 -54.20 10.00
C ALA A 374 20.58 -54.86 11.38
N GLU A 375 21.66 -55.23 12.08
CA GLU A 375 21.60 -55.76 13.45
C GLU A 375 20.96 -54.74 14.40
N LEU A 376 21.45 -53.49 14.43
CA LEU A 376 20.86 -52.41 15.24
C LEU A 376 19.38 -52.18 14.91
N GLU A 377 19.06 -52.09 13.62
CA GLU A 377 17.69 -51.86 13.15
C GLU A 377 16.72 -52.98 13.55
N SER A 378 17.21 -54.23 13.68
CA SER A 378 16.42 -55.37 14.15
C SER A 378 16.02 -55.27 15.63
N PHE A 379 16.80 -54.53 16.44
CA PHE A 379 16.50 -54.34 17.86
C PHE A 379 15.31 -53.40 18.05
N ALA A 380 15.20 -52.37 17.22
CA ALA A 380 14.23 -51.28 17.36
C ALA A 380 13.29 -51.14 16.15
N SER A 381 12.91 -52.26 15.53
CA SER A 381 11.88 -52.28 14.49
C SER A 381 10.53 -51.78 15.03
N ALA A 382 9.67 -51.25 14.16
CA ALA A 382 8.48 -50.50 14.56
C ALA A 382 7.52 -51.24 15.51
N HIS A 383 7.49 -52.58 15.46
CA HIS A 383 6.65 -53.42 16.32
C HIS A 383 7.28 -53.76 17.69
N ARG A 384 8.56 -53.41 17.92
CA ARG A 384 9.32 -53.71 19.16
C ARG A 384 9.42 -52.54 20.13
N VAL A 385 9.24 -51.32 19.65
CA VAL A 385 9.22 -50.11 20.47
C VAL A 385 7.80 -49.81 20.91
N LYS A 386 7.49 -49.98 22.20
CA LYS A 386 6.17 -49.71 22.75
C LYS A 386 5.97 -48.25 23.17
N GLY A 387 4.76 -47.75 22.89
CA GLY A 387 4.33 -46.38 23.15
C GLY A 387 4.63 -45.43 21.98
N ASN A 388 3.74 -44.47 21.77
CA ASN A 388 3.91 -43.39 20.79
C ASN A 388 4.99 -42.38 21.23
N ARG A 389 5.60 -41.66 20.27
CA ARG A 389 6.59 -40.60 20.56
C ARG A 389 6.00 -39.31 21.14
N SER A 390 4.69 -39.12 21.00
CA SER A 390 3.92 -37.97 21.47
C SER A 390 2.62 -38.41 22.16
N ASN A 391 2.06 -37.53 23.00
CA ASN A 391 0.73 -37.70 23.60
C ASN A 391 -0.40 -37.47 22.59
N SER A 392 -0.11 -36.77 21.48
CA SER A 392 -1.07 -36.47 20.43
C SER A 392 -0.36 -36.40 19.08
N ILE A 393 -1.09 -36.73 18.02
CA ILE A 393 -0.68 -36.48 16.63
C ILE A 393 -0.65 -34.97 16.34
N LYS A 394 -1.43 -34.17 17.10
CA LYS A 394 -1.58 -32.74 16.91
C LYS A 394 -0.24 -32.00 16.90
N TYR A 395 -0.02 -31.16 15.89
CA TYR A 395 1.23 -30.43 15.64
C TYR A 395 2.46 -31.30 15.33
N SER A 396 2.32 -32.60 15.11
CA SER A 396 3.40 -33.44 14.56
C SER A 396 3.38 -33.43 13.04
N TRP A 397 4.41 -33.98 12.39
CA TRP A 397 4.44 -34.08 10.93
C TRP A 397 3.22 -34.81 10.33
N GLN A 398 2.57 -35.69 11.09
CA GLN A 398 1.36 -36.42 10.69
C GLN A 398 0.06 -35.58 10.74
N ASP A 399 0.09 -34.40 11.38
CA ASP A 399 -1.01 -33.42 11.46
C ASP A 399 -0.49 -32.04 11.01
N SER A 400 0.21 -32.03 9.87
CA SER A 400 0.88 -30.84 9.34
C SER A 400 0.70 -30.67 7.84
N ASP A 401 -0.22 -31.41 7.23
CA ASP A 401 -0.73 -31.11 5.90
C ASP A 401 -1.43 -29.74 5.96
N THR A 402 -0.92 -28.75 5.23
CA THR A 402 -1.73 -27.58 4.86
C THR A 402 -2.75 -28.00 3.78
N PRO A 403 -3.77 -27.19 3.47
CA PRO A 403 -4.67 -27.40 2.33
C PRO A 403 -3.93 -27.30 0.99
N PRO A 404 -4.20 -28.17 -0.01
CA PRO A 404 -3.82 -27.93 -1.40
C PRO A 404 -4.21 -26.52 -1.88
N LEU A 405 -3.52 -25.98 -2.89
CA LEU A 405 -3.86 -24.65 -3.44
C LEU A 405 -5.30 -24.63 -3.99
N GLU A 406 -5.75 -25.74 -4.57
CA GLU A 406 -7.13 -25.98 -5.00
C GLU A 406 -8.08 -26.22 -3.81
N ALA A 407 -7.58 -26.79 -2.70
CA ALA A 407 -8.38 -26.96 -1.49
C ALA A 407 -8.56 -25.62 -0.75
N ARG A 408 -7.66 -24.65 -0.88
CA ARG A 408 -7.93 -23.25 -0.50
C ARG A 408 -9.12 -22.70 -1.28
N MET A 409 -9.31 -23.11 -2.54
CA MET A 409 -10.51 -22.77 -3.33
C MET A 409 -11.79 -23.51 -2.88
N ALA A 410 -11.66 -24.55 -2.04
CA ALA A 410 -12.77 -25.31 -1.45
C ALA A 410 -13.05 -24.91 0.01
N GLU A 411 -12.04 -24.65 0.84
CA GLU A 411 -12.18 -24.15 2.22
C GLU A 411 -12.55 -22.67 2.28
N VAL A 412 -12.20 -21.85 1.26
CA VAL A 412 -12.73 -20.48 1.15
C VAL A 412 -14.20 -20.46 0.68
N SER A 413 -14.86 -21.63 0.57
CA SER A 413 -16.33 -21.69 0.71
C SER A 413 -16.80 -21.34 2.13
N GLY A 414 -15.90 -21.36 3.13
CA GLY A 414 -16.08 -20.83 4.47
C GLY A 414 -15.72 -19.34 4.60
N SER A 415 -16.60 -18.46 4.07
CA SER A 415 -16.55 -16.99 4.15
C SER A 415 -15.52 -16.27 3.28
N VAL A 416 -16.03 -15.45 2.35
CA VAL A 416 -15.35 -14.24 1.86
C VAL A 416 -14.78 -13.42 3.05
N ARG A 417 -13.54 -12.92 2.94
CA ARG A 417 -12.90 -12.13 4.00
C ARG A 417 -13.72 -10.89 4.37
N ARG A 418 -13.70 -10.50 5.64
CA ARG A 418 -14.28 -9.23 6.13
C ARG A 418 -13.31 -8.07 5.88
N MET A 419 -13.84 -6.87 5.66
CA MET A 419 -13.09 -5.61 5.64
C MET A 419 -13.90 -4.50 6.33
N LYS A 420 -13.22 -3.44 6.77
CA LYS A 420 -13.86 -2.21 7.27
C LYS A 420 -14.06 -1.24 6.11
N LEU A 421 -15.30 -0.90 5.80
CA LEU A 421 -15.63 0.10 4.80
C LEU A 421 -15.63 1.49 5.45
N GLY A 422 -14.46 2.10 5.49
CA GLY A 422 -14.21 3.36 6.18
C GLY A 422 -14.03 3.24 7.70
N SER A 423 -13.74 4.37 8.33
CA SER A 423 -13.33 4.49 9.74
C SER A 423 -14.47 4.36 10.75
N GLN A 424 -15.73 4.46 10.30
CA GLN A 424 -16.92 4.51 11.17
C GLN A 424 -17.37 3.16 11.73
N GLY A 425 -16.71 2.05 11.35
CA GLY A 425 -17.00 0.72 11.88
C GLY A 425 -18.03 -0.11 11.10
N LEU A 426 -18.42 0.33 9.89
CA LEU A 426 -19.14 -0.52 8.95
C LEU A 426 -18.22 -1.66 8.46
N GLU A 427 -18.51 -2.89 8.84
CA GLU A 427 -17.80 -4.07 8.33
C GLU A 427 -18.60 -4.78 7.25
N VAL A 428 -17.95 -5.12 6.14
CA VAL A 428 -18.54 -5.74 4.95
C VAL A 428 -17.71 -6.93 4.47
N SER A 429 -18.25 -7.70 3.52
CA SER A 429 -17.46 -8.68 2.75
C SER A 429 -16.55 -7.93 1.76
N ALA A 430 -15.28 -8.34 1.64
CA ALA A 430 -14.30 -7.63 0.80
C ALA A 430 -14.67 -7.56 -0.68
N GLN A 431 -15.51 -8.48 -1.14
CA GLN A 431 -16.28 -8.31 -2.36
C GLN A 431 -17.76 -8.15 -2.01
N GLY A 432 -18.44 -7.20 -2.64
CA GLY A 432 -19.89 -7.09 -2.60
C GLY A 432 -20.55 -7.60 -3.89
N LEU A 433 -21.87 -7.47 -3.95
CA LEU A 433 -22.68 -7.84 -5.12
C LEU A 433 -23.50 -6.64 -5.58
N GLY A 434 -23.25 -6.18 -6.80
CA GLY A 434 -24.07 -5.15 -7.47
C GLY A 434 -25.33 -5.77 -8.05
N CYS A 435 -26.50 -5.42 -7.52
CA CYS A 435 -27.79 -6.01 -7.89
C CYS A 435 -28.44 -5.38 -9.15
N ALA A 436 -27.79 -4.40 -9.79
CA ALA A 436 -28.28 -3.74 -11.01
C ALA A 436 -28.56 -4.73 -12.15
N SER A 437 -27.73 -5.76 -12.34
CA SER A 437 -27.88 -6.78 -13.39
C SER A 437 -29.06 -7.75 -13.18
N MET A 438 -29.83 -7.56 -12.11
CA MET A 438 -31.03 -8.34 -11.78
C MET A 438 -32.32 -7.55 -12.04
N ALA A 439 -32.23 -6.33 -12.58
CA ALA A 439 -33.35 -5.40 -12.68
C ALA A 439 -33.38 -4.64 -14.03
N PRO A 440 -34.45 -4.77 -14.85
CA PRO A 440 -35.53 -5.73 -14.70
C PRO A 440 -34.99 -7.18 -14.77
N PRO A 441 -35.61 -8.14 -14.09
CA PRO A 441 -35.12 -9.50 -14.06
C PRO A 441 -35.29 -10.16 -15.43
N GLY A 442 -34.18 -10.35 -16.16
CA GLY A 442 -34.14 -11.12 -17.41
C GLY A 442 -34.25 -12.65 -17.21
N LYS A 443 -34.75 -13.08 -16.05
CA LYS A 443 -34.85 -14.44 -15.54
C LYS A 443 -36.01 -14.55 -14.55
N PRO A 444 -36.51 -15.77 -14.25
CA PRO A 444 -37.45 -16.00 -13.15
C PRO A 444 -36.98 -15.41 -11.80
N GLU A 445 -37.92 -14.93 -10.99
CA GLU A 445 -37.65 -14.26 -9.72
C GLU A 445 -36.99 -15.21 -8.69
N ASP A 446 -37.43 -16.46 -8.66
CA ASP A 446 -36.91 -17.54 -7.82
C ASP A 446 -35.46 -17.89 -8.14
N GLU A 447 -35.04 -17.88 -9.41
CA GLU A 447 -33.63 -18.01 -9.80
C GLU A 447 -32.77 -16.86 -9.25
N MET A 448 -33.30 -15.63 -9.21
CA MET A 448 -32.57 -14.47 -8.69
C MET A 448 -32.50 -14.48 -7.16
N ILE A 449 -33.58 -14.88 -6.48
CA ILE A 449 -33.58 -15.11 -5.02
C ILE A 449 -32.58 -16.21 -4.67
N ALA A 450 -32.56 -17.33 -5.41
CA ALA A 450 -31.60 -18.42 -5.20
C ALA A 450 -30.14 -17.97 -5.40
N LEU A 451 -29.87 -17.08 -6.37
CA LEU A 451 -28.54 -16.48 -6.56
C LEU A 451 -28.16 -15.57 -5.38
N ILE A 452 -29.07 -14.73 -4.89
CA ILE A 452 -28.83 -13.88 -3.70
C ILE A 452 -28.57 -14.74 -2.47
N HIS A 453 -29.35 -15.81 -2.25
CA HIS A 453 -29.12 -16.77 -1.16
C HIS A 453 -27.77 -17.48 -1.30
N HIS A 454 -27.38 -17.87 -2.52
CA HIS A 454 -26.07 -18.45 -2.80
C HIS A 454 -24.93 -17.46 -2.48
N ALA A 455 -25.09 -16.17 -2.81
CA ALA A 455 -24.13 -15.13 -2.46
C ALA A 455 -23.95 -15.00 -0.94
N ILE A 456 -25.07 -14.89 -0.21
CA ILE A 456 -25.08 -14.79 1.26
C ILE A 456 -24.44 -16.02 1.90
N ASN A 457 -24.81 -17.22 1.44
CA ASN A 457 -24.26 -18.48 1.95
C ASN A 457 -22.77 -18.67 1.58
N SER A 458 -22.27 -17.98 0.55
CA SER A 458 -20.83 -17.93 0.20
C SER A 458 -20.06 -16.86 0.99
N GLY A 459 -20.71 -16.13 1.90
CA GLY A 459 -20.10 -15.07 2.72
C GLY A 459 -20.13 -13.67 2.11
N ILE A 460 -20.78 -13.45 0.96
CA ILE A 460 -21.07 -12.09 0.48
C ILE A 460 -22.15 -11.50 1.37
N THR A 461 -21.84 -10.37 2.00
CA THR A 461 -22.78 -9.67 2.89
C THR A 461 -23.13 -8.27 2.38
N PHE A 462 -22.28 -7.68 1.53
CA PHE A 462 -22.53 -6.35 1.00
C PHE A 462 -23.35 -6.43 -0.28
N LEU A 463 -24.62 -6.04 -0.19
CA LEU A 463 -25.56 -6.04 -1.31
C LEU A 463 -25.86 -4.60 -1.70
N ASP A 464 -25.49 -4.22 -2.92
CA ASP A 464 -25.64 -2.86 -3.45
C ASP A 464 -26.79 -2.81 -4.48
N THR A 465 -27.82 -2.02 -4.19
CA THR A 465 -28.94 -1.73 -5.09
C THR A 465 -29.19 -0.22 -5.21
N ALA A 466 -30.26 0.21 -5.86
CA ALA A 466 -30.72 1.60 -5.95
C ALA A 466 -32.21 1.64 -6.32
N ASP A 467 -32.91 2.71 -5.92
CA ASP A 467 -34.32 2.93 -6.27
C ASP A 467 -34.57 2.95 -7.79
N CYS A 468 -33.64 3.48 -8.58
CA CYS A 468 -33.75 3.60 -10.03
C CYS A 468 -33.48 2.30 -10.82
N TYR A 469 -33.07 1.19 -10.18
CA TYR A 469 -32.72 -0.05 -10.89
C TYR A 469 -33.96 -0.82 -11.36
N GLY A 470 -34.11 -0.95 -12.69
CA GLY A 470 -35.25 -1.58 -13.36
C GLY A 470 -36.59 -1.04 -12.83
N PRO A 471 -36.77 0.29 -12.80
CA PRO A 471 -37.13 1.09 -11.63
C PRO A 471 -37.89 0.37 -10.51
N PHE A 472 -37.36 0.49 -9.29
CA PHE A 472 -37.87 -0.07 -8.04
C PHE A 472 -37.84 -1.60 -7.92
N THR A 473 -37.74 -2.36 -9.02
CA THR A 473 -37.82 -3.84 -8.97
C THR A 473 -36.64 -4.50 -8.24
N SER A 474 -35.43 -3.91 -8.30
CA SER A 474 -34.25 -4.47 -7.60
C SER A 474 -34.44 -4.47 -6.07
N GLU A 475 -35.01 -3.40 -5.52
CA GLU A 475 -35.34 -3.31 -4.08
C GLU A 475 -36.44 -4.30 -3.69
N VAL A 476 -37.50 -4.43 -4.51
CA VAL A 476 -38.58 -5.40 -4.24
C VAL A 476 -38.07 -6.86 -4.28
N LEU A 477 -37.18 -7.19 -5.21
CA LEU A 477 -36.52 -8.49 -5.30
C LEU A 477 -35.67 -8.78 -4.04
N LEU A 478 -34.85 -7.81 -3.61
CA LEU A 478 -34.06 -7.93 -2.39
C LEU A 478 -34.93 -8.07 -1.15
N GLY A 479 -36.02 -7.32 -1.04
CA GLY A 479 -36.95 -7.43 0.09
C GLY A 479 -37.62 -8.80 0.20
N LYS A 480 -37.87 -9.47 -0.93
CA LYS A 480 -38.29 -10.89 -0.94
C LYS A 480 -37.14 -11.83 -0.52
N ALA A 481 -35.93 -11.61 -1.05
CA ALA A 481 -34.78 -12.46 -0.79
C ALA A 481 -34.26 -12.39 0.65
N LEU A 482 -34.44 -11.26 1.35
CA LEU A 482 -33.90 -11.05 2.71
C LEU A 482 -34.79 -11.58 3.84
N LYS A 483 -35.95 -12.17 3.52
CA LYS A 483 -36.84 -12.81 4.51
C LYS A 483 -36.23 -14.09 5.08
N GLY A 484 -36.77 -14.55 6.22
CA GLY A 484 -36.39 -15.83 6.82
C GLY A 484 -34.98 -15.86 7.46
N GLY A 485 -34.55 -14.75 8.07
CA GLY A 485 -33.26 -14.68 8.76
C GLY A 485 -32.06 -14.39 7.84
N MET A 486 -32.29 -13.83 6.65
CA MET A 486 -31.24 -13.41 5.72
C MET A 486 -30.85 -11.93 5.90
N ARG A 487 -31.77 -11.08 6.38
CA ARG A 487 -31.54 -9.64 6.59
C ARG A 487 -30.41 -9.34 7.57
N GLU A 488 -30.27 -10.15 8.61
CA GLU A 488 -29.28 -10.02 9.68
C GLU A 488 -27.88 -10.44 9.23
N LYS A 489 -27.77 -11.16 8.11
CA LYS A 489 -26.51 -11.63 7.53
C LYS A 489 -25.87 -10.63 6.57
N VAL A 490 -26.56 -9.53 6.23
CA VAL A 490 -26.14 -8.59 5.18
C VAL A 490 -25.99 -7.16 5.67
N GLN A 491 -25.10 -6.44 5.02
CA GLN A 491 -25.00 -4.99 5.04
C GLN A 491 -25.66 -4.49 3.75
N LEU A 492 -26.88 -4.00 3.89
CA LEU A 492 -27.71 -3.61 2.75
C LEU A 492 -27.46 -2.14 2.37
N ALA A 493 -27.05 -1.91 1.12
CA ALA A 493 -26.86 -0.59 0.57
C ALA A 493 -27.88 -0.27 -0.54
N THR A 494 -28.48 0.91 -0.47
CA THR A 494 -29.33 1.44 -1.55
C THR A 494 -29.11 2.95 -1.72
N LYS A 495 -29.72 3.55 -2.75
CA LYS A 495 -29.43 4.92 -3.20
C LYS A 495 -30.70 5.63 -3.63
N PHE A 496 -30.64 6.97 -3.57
CA PHE A 496 -31.67 7.88 -4.05
C PHE A 496 -31.06 8.98 -4.94
N GLY A 497 -31.92 9.82 -5.51
CA GLY A 497 -31.51 11.08 -6.12
C GLY A 497 -31.56 11.09 -7.64
N LEU A 498 -32.04 10.01 -8.27
CA LEU A 498 -32.34 9.96 -9.69
C LEU A 498 -33.83 9.85 -9.92
N LYS A 499 -34.43 10.93 -10.44
CA LYS A 499 -35.85 11.03 -10.73
C LYS A 499 -36.06 10.95 -12.25
N PHE A 500 -36.96 10.08 -12.69
CA PHE A 500 -37.29 9.98 -14.12
C PHE A 500 -38.46 10.92 -14.46
N VAL A 501 -38.22 11.88 -15.35
CA VAL A 501 -39.18 12.90 -15.81
C VAL A 501 -39.06 13.02 -17.33
N ASP A 502 -40.17 12.92 -18.06
CA ASP A 502 -40.26 13.11 -19.51
C ASP A 502 -39.16 12.37 -20.34
N GLY A 503 -38.89 11.12 -19.96
CA GLY A 503 -37.90 10.27 -20.64
C GLY A 503 -36.44 10.52 -20.22
N LYS A 504 -36.18 11.40 -19.25
CA LYS A 504 -34.84 11.80 -18.80
C LYS A 504 -34.66 11.59 -17.30
N PHE A 505 -33.42 11.43 -16.87
CA PHE A 505 -33.06 11.45 -15.45
C PHE A 505 -32.71 12.88 -15.02
N GLU A 506 -33.46 13.40 -14.05
CA GLU A 506 -33.09 14.56 -13.25
C GLU A 506 -32.39 14.09 -11.97
N VAL A 507 -31.43 14.89 -11.50
CA VAL A 507 -30.81 14.68 -10.19
C VAL A 507 -31.57 15.52 -9.16
N GLN A 508 -31.92 14.98 -7.99
CA GLN A 508 -32.68 15.70 -6.96
C GLN A 508 -32.18 15.35 -5.56
N GLY A 509 -31.74 16.36 -4.80
CA GLY A 509 -31.12 16.20 -3.46
C GLY A 509 -31.80 16.95 -2.32
N ASP A 510 -32.98 17.56 -2.54
CA ASP A 510 -33.63 18.35 -1.50
C ASP A 510 -34.14 17.50 -0.32
N PRO A 511 -34.23 18.05 0.91
CA PRO A 511 -34.58 17.27 2.11
C PRO A 511 -35.91 16.53 2.03
N ALA A 512 -36.93 17.11 1.40
CA ALA A 512 -38.24 16.45 1.31
C ALA A 512 -38.18 15.23 0.39
N TYR A 513 -37.45 15.33 -0.73
CA TYR A 513 -37.23 14.22 -1.65
C TYR A 513 -36.31 13.14 -1.07
N VAL A 514 -35.20 13.51 -0.40
CA VAL A 514 -34.31 12.57 0.32
C VAL A 514 -35.11 11.68 1.26
N ARG A 515 -35.96 12.29 2.10
CA ARG A 515 -36.81 11.57 3.04
C ARG A 515 -37.84 10.70 2.33
N ALA A 516 -38.56 11.24 1.35
CA ALA A 516 -39.56 10.48 0.60
C ALA A 516 -38.98 9.25 -0.10
N CYS A 517 -37.78 9.35 -0.68
CA CYS A 517 -37.06 8.20 -1.23
C CYS A 517 -36.68 7.19 -0.14
N CYS A 518 -36.21 7.64 1.04
CA CYS A 518 -35.82 6.74 2.13
C CYS A 518 -37.00 5.91 2.63
N GLU A 519 -38.14 6.54 2.95
CA GLU A 519 -39.36 5.85 3.37
C GLU A 519 -39.86 4.86 2.30
N ALA A 520 -39.76 5.24 1.03
CA ALA A 520 -40.17 4.39 -0.09
C ALA A 520 -39.23 3.20 -0.30
N SER A 521 -37.91 3.38 -0.13
CA SER A 521 -36.92 2.29 -0.16
C SER A 521 -37.12 1.31 0.99
N LEU A 522 -37.28 1.78 2.23
CA LEU A 522 -37.60 0.94 3.40
C LEU A 522 -38.83 0.06 3.14
N LYS A 523 -39.90 0.66 2.61
CA LYS A 523 -41.15 -0.04 2.27
C LYS A 523 -40.99 -1.06 1.14
N ARG A 524 -40.17 -0.79 0.11
CA ARG A 524 -39.93 -1.73 -1.01
C ARG A 524 -39.02 -2.88 -0.61
N LEU A 525 -38.03 -2.61 0.22
CA LEU A 525 -37.12 -3.58 0.81
C LEU A 525 -37.77 -4.40 1.94
N ASP A 526 -38.90 -3.94 2.50
CA ASP A 526 -39.60 -4.58 3.63
C ASP A 526 -38.66 -4.75 4.85
N VAL A 527 -37.95 -3.68 5.20
CA VAL A 527 -36.97 -3.61 6.30
C VAL A 527 -37.17 -2.35 7.16
N ASP A 528 -36.82 -2.45 8.44
CA ASP A 528 -36.89 -1.32 9.39
C ASP A 528 -35.77 -0.28 9.19
N TYR A 529 -34.62 -0.70 8.63
CA TYR A 529 -33.45 0.16 8.41
C TYR A 529 -32.60 -0.28 7.21
N ILE A 530 -31.90 0.69 6.60
CA ILE A 530 -30.84 0.51 5.60
C ILE A 530 -29.47 0.62 6.29
N ASP A 531 -28.50 -0.22 5.94
CA ASP A 531 -27.16 -0.10 6.55
C ASP A 531 -26.41 1.10 5.95
N LEU A 532 -26.35 1.23 4.63
CA LEU A 532 -25.63 2.31 3.95
C LEU A 532 -26.50 2.97 2.87
N TYR A 533 -26.77 4.28 3.01
CA TYR A 533 -27.63 5.00 2.08
C TYR A 533 -26.85 6.07 1.30
N TYR A 534 -26.90 5.97 -0.04
CA TYR A 534 -26.14 6.83 -0.93
C TYR A 534 -27.00 7.92 -1.58
N GLN A 535 -26.46 9.13 -1.68
CA GLN A 535 -26.83 10.01 -2.78
C GLN A 535 -26.21 9.48 -4.08
N HIS A 536 -27.05 9.03 -5.01
CA HIS A 536 -26.62 8.32 -6.23
C HIS A 536 -25.93 9.24 -7.24
N ARG A 537 -26.35 10.51 -7.34
CA ARG A 537 -25.67 11.58 -8.08
C ARG A 537 -25.82 12.89 -7.34
N ILE A 538 -24.80 13.74 -7.39
CA ILE A 538 -24.78 15.04 -6.70
C ILE A 538 -25.71 16.03 -7.41
N ASP A 539 -26.66 16.60 -6.67
CA ASP A 539 -27.51 17.69 -7.13
C ASP A 539 -26.76 19.01 -6.99
N THR A 540 -26.23 19.54 -8.09
CA THR A 540 -25.42 20.77 -8.11
C THR A 540 -26.24 22.05 -7.90
N ARG A 541 -27.58 21.97 -7.87
CA ARG A 541 -28.47 23.13 -7.72
C ARG A 541 -28.61 23.60 -6.26
N ILE A 542 -28.21 22.76 -5.31
CA ILE A 542 -28.26 23.03 -3.86
C ILE A 542 -26.91 22.74 -3.21
N PRO A 543 -26.57 23.40 -2.08
CA PRO A 543 -25.37 23.04 -1.32
C PRO A 543 -25.48 21.61 -0.76
N ILE A 544 -24.42 20.82 -0.90
CA ILE A 544 -24.37 19.41 -0.43
C ILE A 544 -24.69 19.29 1.06
N GLU A 545 -24.36 20.31 1.85
CA GLU A 545 -24.63 20.42 3.28
C GLU A 545 -26.12 20.33 3.60
N VAL A 546 -27.00 20.76 2.70
CA VAL A 546 -28.47 20.66 2.84
C VAL A 546 -28.91 19.20 2.72
N THR A 547 -28.38 18.46 1.75
CA THR A 547 -28.67 17.03 1.55
C THR A 547 -28.12 16.18 2.69
N ILE A 548 -26.86 16.40 3.09
CA ILE A 548 -26.25 15.69 4.23
C ILE A 548 -26.96 16.04 5.55
N GLY A 549 -27.42 17.28 5.71
CA GLY A 549 -28.21 17.72 6.86
C GLY A 549 -29.51 16.95 7.03
N GLU A 550 -30.14 16.46 5.95
CA GLU A 550 -31.31 15.59 6.04
C GLU A 550 -30.92 14.12 6.27
N LEU A 551 -29.89 13.63 5.58
CA LEU A 551 -29.38 12.26 5.78
C LEU A 551 -28.92 12.04 7.23
N LYS A 552 -28.31 13.05 7.86
CA LYS A 552 -27.99 13.05 9.30
C LYS A 552 -29.22 12.81 10.18
N LYS A 553 -30.37 13.44 9.88
CA LYS A 553 -31.61 13.19 10.65
C LYS A 553 -32.11 11.75 10.47
N LEU A 554 -31.97 11.20 9.26
CA LEU A 554 -32.32 9.80 9.01
C LEU A 554 -31.40 8.81 9.76
N VAL A 555 -30.14 9.18 10.03
CA VAL A 555 -29.25 8.47 10.96
C VAL A 555 -29.74 8.60 12.41
N GLU A 556 -30.07 9.81 12.86
CA GLU A 556 -30.58 10.09 14.21
C GLU A 556 -31.94 9.40 14.48
N GLU A 557 -32.77 9.22 13.44
CA GLU A 557 -34.02 8.46 13.46
C GLU A 557 -33.82 6.93 13.38
N GLY A 558 -32.60 6.45 13.14
CA GLY A 558 -32.29 5.01 13.01
C GLY A 558 -32.72 4.35 11.70
N LYS A 559 -33.23 5.12 10.73
CA LYS A 559 -33.71 4.63 9.42
C LYS A 559 -32.56 4.22 8.48
N ILE A 560 -31.43 4.90 8.61
CA ILE A 560 -30.17 4.55 7.95
C ILE A 560 -29.06 4.49 9.02
N LYS A 561 -28.04 3.64 8.86
CA LYS A 561 -26.90 3.63 9.81
C LYS A 561 -25.73 4.49 9.33
N TYR A 562 -25.45 4.46 8.03
CA TYR A 562 -24.26 5.05 7.41
C TYR A 562 -24.63 5.84 6.15
N ILE A 563 -23.85 6.88 5.84
CA ILE A 563 -24.05 7.76 4.68
C ILE A 563 -22.97 7.50 3.63
N GLY A 564 -23.37 7.42 2.36
CA GLY A 564 -22.47 7.37 1.22
C GLY A 564 -22.76 8.41 0.14
N LEU A 565 -21.79 8.62 -0.75
CA LEU A 565 -21.92 9.44 -1.97
C LEU A 565 -21.51 8.62 -3.20
N SER A 566 -22.03 8.94 -4.39
CA SER A 566 -21.58 8.32 -5.65
C SER A 566 -21.33 9.37 -6.74
N GLU A 567 -20.22 9.20 -7.48
CA GLU A 567 -19.72 10.15 -8.50
C GLU A 567 -19.66 11.60 -7.96
N ALA A 568 -18.95 11.80 -6.85
CA ALA A 568 -18.78 13.07 -6.16
C ALA A 568 -17.34 13.60 -6.29
N SER A 569 -17.16 14.92 -6.44
CA SER A 569 -15.83 15.56 -6.48
C SER A 569 -15.18 15.61 -5.10
N ALA A 570 -13.84 15.70 -5.04
CA ALA A 570 -13.08 15.79 -3.78
C ALA A 570 -13.54 16.94 -2.88
N SER A 571 -13.85 18.11 -3.46
CA SER A 571 -14.45 19.26 -2.76
C SER A 571 -15.81 18.92 -2.14
N THR A 572 -16.69 18.27 -2.91
CA THR A 572 -18.01 17.82 -2.43
C THR A 572 -17.89 16.83 -1.29
N ILE A 573 -16.98 15.86 -1.39
CA ILE A 573 -16.73 14.84 -0.34
C ILE A 573 -16.28 15.50 0.97
N ARG A 574 -15.33 16.45 0.92
CA ARG A 574 -14.85 17.18 2.10
C ARG A 574 -15.96 17.99 2.77
N ARG A 575 -16.72 18.74 2.00
CA ARG A 575 -17.86 19.54 2.47
C ARG A 575 -18.95 18.68 3.10
N ALA A 576 -19.28 17.55 2.47
CA ALA A 576 -20.23 16.59 3.00
C ALA A 576 -19.77 15.98 4.34
N HIS A 577 -18.51 15.51 4.39
CA HIS A 577 -17.92 14.88 5.58
C HIS A 577 -17.85 15.84 6.77
N ALA A 578 -17.69 17.14 6.55
CA ALA A 578 -17.71 18.17 7.59
C ALA A 578 -19.09 18.35 8.27
N VAL A 579 -20.20 17.97 7.62
CA VAL A 579 -21.56 18.05 8.19
C VAL A 579 -21.94 16.78 8.93
N HIS A 580 -21.63 15.61 8.33
CA HIS A 580 -21.73 14.31 8.96
C HIS A 580 -20.70 13.38 8.30
N PRO A 581 -19.97 12.54 9.07
CA PRO A 581 -18.98 11.63 8.51
C PRO A 581 -19.53 10.78 7.35
N ILE A 582 -18.90 10.87 6.18
CA ILE A 582 -19.20 9.98 5.05
C ILE A 582 -18.48 8.66 5.26
N THR A 583 -19.18 7.54 5.05
CA THR A 583 -18.66 6.19 5.30
C THR A 583 -18.01 5.60 4.06
N ALA A 584 -18.64 5.80 2.90
CA ALA A 584 -18.13 5.30 1.63
C ALA A 584 -18.41 6.24 0.45
N VAL A 585 -17.52 6.24 -0.54
CA VAL A 585 -17.74 6.89 -1.84
C VAL A 585 -17.72 5.82 -2.93
N GLN A 586 -18.77 5.80 -3.77
CA GLN A 586 -18.93 4.83 -4.85
C GLN A 586 -18.58 5.44 -6.22
N MET A 587 -17.53 4.90 -6.84
CA MET A 587 -16.95 5.38 -8.10
C MET A 587 -16.78 4.25 -9.12
N GLU A 588 -16.64 4.60 -10.40
CA GLU A 588 -16.10 3.67 -11.40
C GLU A 588 -14.59 3.49 -11.20
N TRP A 589 -14.13 2.27 -10.93
CA TRP A 589 -12.71 1.96 -10.83
C TRP A 589 -12.45 0.54 -11.36
N SER A 590 -11.50 0.41 -12.28
CA SER A 590 -11.08 -0.86 -12.89
C SER A 590 -9.75 -0.66 -13.61
N LEU A 591 -9.10 -1.73 -14.07
CA LEU A 591 -7.79 -1.66 -14.76
C LEU A 591 -7.69 -0.54 -15.80
N TRP A 592 -8.73 -0.33 -16.61
CA TRP A 592 -8.75 0.68 -17.67
C TRP A 592 -9.42 2.02 -17.28
N THR A 593 -9.93 2.16 -16.06
CA THR A 593 -10.67 3.34 -15.57
C THR A 593 -10.07 3.77 -14.24
N ARG A 594 -9.16 4.75 -14.29
CA ARG A 594 -8.25 5.13 -13.21
C ARG A 594 -8.27 6.63 -12.88
N ASP A 595 -9.23 7.38 -13.44
CA ASP A 595 -9.37 8.85 -13.29
C ASP A 595 -9.52 9.31 -11.82
N ILE A 596 -9.97 8.41 -10.95
CA ILE A 596 -10.18 8.71 -9.53
C ILE A 596 -8.90 8.69 -8.68
N GLU A 597 -7.79 8.15 -9.20
CA GLU A 597 -6.55 7.90 -8.42
C GLU A 597 -5.78 9.20 -8.08
N GLN A 598 -5.96 10.26 -8.86
CA GLN A 598 -5.31 11.56 -8.66
C GLN A 598 -5.87 12.34 -7.45
N GLU A 599 -7.20 12.41 -7.31
CA GLU A 599 -7.86 13.29 -6.33
C GLU A 599 -8.80 12.59 -5.35
N ILE A 600 -9.60 11.63 -5.84
CA ILE A 600 -10.67 11.01 -5.03
C ILE A 600 -10.09 9.96 -4.10
N VAL A 601 -9.22 9.06 -4.59
CA VAL A 601 -8.57 8.03 -3.75
C VAL A 601 -7.76 8.66 -2.60
N PRO A 602 -6.90 9.68 -2.82
CA PRO A 602 -6.24 10.38 -1.71
C PRO A 602 -7.20 11.06 -0.75
N THR A 603 -8.24 11.74 -1.25
CA THR A 603 -9.24 12.43 -0.41
C THR A 603 -10.03 11.46 0.46
N CYS A 604 -10.42 10.30 -0.08
CA CYS A 604 -11.10 9.26 0.71
C CYS A 604 -10.19 8.71 1.81
N ARG A 605 -8.92 8.42 1.49
CA ARG A 605 -7.94 7.90 2.45
C ARG A 605 -7.61 8.87 3.57
N GLU A 606 -7.42 10.15 3.24
CA GLU A 606 -7.19 11.23 4.21
C GLU A 606 -8.34 11.33 5.24
N LEU A 607 -9.59 11.22 4.76
CA LEU A 607 -10.80 11.31 5.59
C LEU A 607 -11.23 9.97 6.21
N GLY A 608 -10.49 8.88 5.98
CA GLY A 608 -10.84 7.53 6.44
C GLY A 608 -12.19 7.03 5.89
N ILE A 609 -12.47 7.29 4.61
CA ILE A 609 -13.68 6.91 3.87
C ILE A 609 -13.36 5.69 3.01
N GLY A 610 -14.24 4.67 3.00
CA GLY A 610 -14.09 3.50 2.14
C GLY A 610 -14.45 3.78 0.68
N ILE A 611 -13.90 3.00 -0.26
CA ILE A 611 -14.15 3.16 -1.69
C ILE A 611 -14.93 1.96 -2.21
N VAL A 612 -16.10 2.19 -2.79
CA VAL A 612 -16.90 1.12 -3.44
C VAL A 612 -16.75 1.22 -4.94
N ALA A 613 -16.16 0.20 -5.56
CA ALA A 613 -15.83 0.24 -6.98
C ALA A 613 -16.92 -0.44 -7.83
N TYR A 614 -17.64 0.36 -8.62
CA TYR A 614 -18.65 -0.13 -9.57
C TYR A 614 -18.04 -0.36 -10.96
N SER A 615 -18.68 -1.24 -11.76
CA SER A 615 -18.16 -1.71 -13.06
C SER A 615 -16.70 -2.22 -13.05
N PRO A 616 -16.25 -2.97 -12.01
CA PRO A 616 -14.84 -3.34 -11.85
C PRO A 616 -14.27 -4.20 -12.99
N LEU A 617 -15.15 -4.87 -13.75
CA LEU A 617 -14.82 -5.66 -14.94
C LEU A 617 -14.91 -4.87 -16.25
N GLY A 618 -14.74 -3.54 -16.20
CA GLY A 618 -14.79 -2.67 -17.37
C GLY A 618 -16.12 -2.78 -18.13
N ARG A 619 -17.25 -2.74 -17.41
CA ARG A 619 -18.61 -2.89 -17.96
C ARG A 619 -18.84 -4.17 -18.79
N GLY A 620 -18.04 -5.22 -18.53
CA GLY A 620 -18.08 -6.52 -19.20
C GLY A 620 -16.87 -6.80 -20.11
N PHE A 621 -15.97 -5.83 -20.31
CA PHE A 621 -14.81 -5.99 -21.17
C PHE A 621 -13.84 -7.06 -20.67
N PHE A 622 -13.49 -7.03 -19.38
CA PHE A 622 -12.56 -8.00 -18.80
C PHE A 622 -13.17 -9.41 -18.60
N SER A 623 -14.44 -9.63 -18.96
CA SER A 623 -15.07 -10.96 -18.90
C SER A 623 -15.44 -11.55 -20.27
N LEU A 624 -15.72 -10.72 -21.28
CA LEU A 624 -16.08 -11.18 -22.64
C LEU A 624 -15.10 -10.75 -23.74
N GLY A 625 -14.20 -9.80 -23.46
CA GLY A 625 -13.19 -9.32 -24.39
C GLY A 625 -13.79 -8.79 -25.70
N PRO A 626 -13.16 -9.07 -26.86
CA PRO A 626 -13.66 -8.65 -28.17
C PRO A 626 -15.11 -9.04 -28.48
N LYS A 627 -15.61 -10.15 -27.91
CA LYS A 627 -16.99 -10.63 -28.13
C LYS A 627 -18.06 -9.81 -27.40
N LEU A 628 -17.67 -8.86 -26.54
CA LEU A 628 -18.63 -8.06 -25.77
C LEU A 628 -19.63 -7.32 -26.68
N ILE A 629 -19.15 -6.66 -27.74
CA ILE A 629 -19.97 -5.83 -28.63
C ILE A 629 -20.98 -6.64 -29.46
N GLU A 630 -20.68 -7.92 -29.74
CA GLU A 630 -21.58 -8.86 -30.42
C GLU A 630 -22.83 -9.17 -29.59
N ASN A 631 -22.76 -8.95 -28.27
CA ASN A 631 -23.82 -9.25 -27.30
C ASN A 631 -24.59 -7.99 -26.85
N PHE A 632 -24.49 -6.87 -27.56
CA PHE A 632 -25.24 -5.65 -27.24
C PHE A 632 -26.58 -5.59 -28.00
N ASP A 633 -27.68 -5.71 -27.26
CA ASP A 633 -29.05 -5.47 -27.76
C ASP A 633 -29.21 -4.05 -28.33
N GLU A 634 -30.23 -3.81 -29.16
CA GLU A 634 -30.45 -2.51 -29.83
C GLU A 634 -30.45 -1.31 -28.86
N ASN A 635 -31.03 -1.49 -27.67
CA ASN A 635 -31.17 -0.45 -26.64
C ASN A 635 -30.04 -0.42 -25.59
N ASP A 636 -28.92 -1.13 -25.80
CA ASP A 636 -27.82 -1.14 -24.84
C ASP A 636 -27.09 0.22 -24.79
N PHE A 637 -27.22 0.92 -23.66
CA PHE A 637 -26.60 2.23 -23.45
C PHE A 637 -25.08 2.24 -23.64
N ARG A 638 -24.40 1.09 -23.51
CA ARG A 638 -22.95 0.98 -23.75
C ARG A 638 -22.58 1.30 -25.19
N LYS A 639 -23.48 1.10 -26.16
CA LYS A 639 -23.32 1.53 -27.57
C LYS A 639 -23.10 3.03 -27.74
N ALA A 640 -23.46 3.85 -26.75
CA ALA A 640 -23.22 5.29 -26.78
C ALA A 640 -21.92 5.72 -26.07
N ILE A 641 -21.28 4.84 -25.29
CA ILE A 641 -20.05 5.19 -24.56
C ILE A 641 -18.87 5.22 -25.55
N PRO A 642 -17.99 6.24 -25.52
CA PRO A 642 -16.86 6.35 -26.44
C PRO A 642 -15.95 5.12 -26.51
N ARG A 643 -15.68 4.44 -25.39
CA ARG A 643 -14.84 3.21 -25.32
C ARG A 643 -15.34 2.02 -26.13
N PHE A 644 -16.64 1.98 -26.44
CA PHE A 644 -17.26 0.91 -27.22
C PHE A 644 -17.57 1.34 -28.67
N GLN A 645 -17.15 2.54 -29.10
CA GLN A 645 -17.18 2.91 -30.52
C GLN A 645 -16.13 2.10 -31.29
N PRO A 646 -16.36 1.79 -32.58
CA PRO A 646 -15.56 0.81 -33.33
C PRO A 646 -14.04 1.05 -33.25
N GLU A 647 -13.57 2.28 -33.51
CA GLU A 647 -12.14 2.61 -33.56
C GLU A 647 -11.48 2.52 -32.19
N ASN A 648 -12.17 3.00 -31.15
CA ASN A 648 -11.70 2.96 -29.77
C ASN A 648 -11.70 1.52 -29.24
N PHE A 649 -12.73 0.74 -29.55
CA PHE A 649 -12.85 -0.65 -29.14
C PHE A 649 -11.80 -1.53 -29.82
N GLU A 650 -11.57 -1.35 -31.12
CA GLU A 650 -10.52 -2.03 -31.88
C GLU A 650 -9.13 -1.75 -31.26
N HIS A 651 -8.84 -0.48 -30.94
CA HIS A 651 -7.62 -0.14 -30.21
C HIS A 651 -7.55 -0.84 -28.86
N ASN A 652 -8.61 -0.79 -28.05
CA ASN A 652 -8.61 -1.33 -26.70
C ASN A 652 -8.45 -2.86 -26.62
N LYS A 653 -8.63 -3.63 -27.71
CA LYS A 653 -8.47 -5.10 -27.71
C LYS A 653 -7.12 -5.56 -27.17
N HIS A 654 -6.03 -4.85 -27.49
CA HIS A 654 -4.68 -5.20 -27.02
C HIS A 654 -4.59 -5.29 -25.48
N VAL A 655 -5.34 -4.44 -24.77
CA VAL A 655 -5.41 -4.46 -23.30
C VAL A 655 -5.97 -5.81 -22.81
N PHE A 656 -7.05 -6.30 -23.44
CA PHE A 656 -7.65 -7.59 -23.08
C PHE A 656 -6.72 -8.76 -23.42
N GLU A 657 -6.01 -8.70 -24.55
CA GLU A 657 -5.05 -9.73 -24.96
C GLU A 657 -3.91 -9.86 -23.95
N ARG A 658 -3.29 -8.74 -23.55
CA ARG A 658 -2.21 -8.70 -22.55
C ARG A 658 -2.67 -9.16 -21.17
N VAL A 659 -3.85 -8.74 -20.72
CA VAL A 659 -4.48 -9.23 -19.48
C VAL A 659 -4.76 -10.74 -19.57
N THR A 660 -5.14 -11.26 -20.74
CA THR A 660 -5.39 -12.70 -20.95
C THR A 660 -4.10 -13.52 -20.92
N GLU A 661 -3.01 -13.05 -21.55
CA GLU A 661 -1.69 -13.67 -21.47
C GLU A 661 -1.18 -13.78 -20.03
N MET A 662 -1.37 -12.72 -19.24
CA MET A 662 -0.98 -12.71 -17.83
C MET A 662 -1.89 -13.60 -16.96
N ALA A 663 -3.21 -13.56 -17.19
CA ALA A 663 -4.16 -14.42 -16.48
C ALA A 663 -3.87 -15.91 -16.73
N ALA A 664 -3.52 -16.27 -17.97
CA ALA A 664 -3.07 -17.62 -18.31
C ALA A 664 -1.78 -18.02 -17.58
N ARG A 665 -0.76 -17.14 -17.50
CA ARG A 665 0.45 -17.37 -16.68
C ARG A 665 0.12 -17.57 -15.20
N LYS A 666 -0.91 -16.90 -14.68
CA LYS A 666 -1.38 -16.99 -13.29
C LYS A 666 -2.37 -18.12 -13.01
N GLY A 667 -2.82 -18.85 -14.03
CA GLY A 667 -3.85 -19.90 -13.86
C GLY A 667 -5.23 -19.37 -13.46
N CYS A 668 -5.55 -18.12 -13.77
CA CYS A 668 -6.84 -17.48 -13.47
C CYS A 668 -7.53 -16.94 -14.74
N THR A 669 -8.77 -16.46 -14.62
CA THR A 669 -9.47 -15.81 -15.74
C THR A 669 -9.14 -14.31 -15.83
N PRO A 670 -9.30 -13.66 -17.00
CA PRO A 670 -9.16 -12.20 -17.12
C PRO A 670 -10.07 -11.44 -16.14
N SER A 671 -11.28 -11.96 -15.85
CA SER A 671 -12.18 -11.42 -14.84
C SER A 671 -11.56 -11.45 -13.44
N GLN A 672 -10.93 -12.58 -13.08
CA GLN A 672 -10.30 -12.78 -11.79
C GLN A 672 -9.06 -11.90 -11.62
N LEU A 673 -8.25 -11.77 -12.67
CA LEU A 673 -7.07 -10.91 -12.66
C LEU A 673 -7.46 -9.43 -12.50
N ALA A 674 -8.48 -8.96 -13.23
CA ALA A 674 -8.97 -7.58 -13.14
C ALA A 674 -9.61 -7.25 -11.77
N LEU A 675 -10.35 -8.19 -11.17
CA LEU A 675 -10.87 -8.03 -9.80
C LEU A 675 -9.77 -8.12 -8.75
N SER A 676 -8.80 -9.01 -8.92
CA SER A 676 -7.65 -9.14 -8.00
C SER A 676 -6.83 -7.86 -7.95
N TRP A 677 -6.49 -7.27 -9.09
CA TRP A 677 -5.81 -5.97 -9.16
C TRP A 677 -6.51 -4.90 -8.31
N LEU A 678 -7.85 -4.85 -8.37
CA LEU A 678 -8.65 -3.89 -7.63
C LEU A 678 -8.71 -4.21 -6.12
N HIS A 679 -8.72 -5.49 -5.74
CA HIS A 679 -8.54 -5.92 -4.34
C HIS A 679 -7.15 -5.58 -3.78
N HIS A 680 -6.13 -5.46 -4.64
CA HIS A 680 -4.77 -5.05 -4.25
C HIS A 680 -4.59 -3.53 -4.13
N GLN A 681 -5.55 -2.72 -4.56
CA GLN A 681 -5.46 -1.26 -4.44
C GLN A 681 -5.50 -0.79 -2.97
N GLY A 682 -6.12 -1.56 -2.07
CA GLY A 682 -6.06 -1.35 -0.62
C GLY A 682 -7.19 -2.03 0.15
N ASP A 683 -7.01 -2.22 1.46
CA ASP A 683 -8.03 -2.75 2.37
C ASP A 683 -9.23 -1.81 2.63
N ASP A 684 -9.18 -0.61 2.04
CA ASP A 684 -10.26 0.38 1.98
C ASP A 684 -11.18 0.22 0.75
N VAL A 685 -10.88 -0.70 -0.17
CA VAL A 685 -11.57 -0.87 -1.46
C VAL A 685 -12.48 -2.10 -1.49
N CYS A 686 -13.76 -1.91 -1.82
CA CYS A 686 -14.76 -2.98 -1.98
C CYS A 686 -15.37 -2.97 -3.39
N PRO A 687 -14.96 -3.87 -4.30
CA PRO A 687 -15.60 -4.00 -5.62
C PRO A 687 -16.97 -4.70 -5.53
N ILE A 688 -17.91 -4.22 -6.34
CA ILE A 688 -19.30 -4.73 -6.44
C ILE A 688 -19.64 -5.27 -7.84
N PRO A 689 -18.97 -6.34 -8.33
CA PRO A 689 -19.27 -6.91 -9.64
C PRO A 689 -20.69 -7.51 -9.68
N GLY A 690 -21.53 -7.01 -10.58
CA GLY A 690 -22.88 -7.54 -10.81
C GLY A 690 -22.92 -8.80 -11.67
N THR A 691 -23.86 -9.70 -11.39
CA THR A 691 -24.13 -10.87 -12.23
C THR A 691 -25.54 -11.45 -12.03
N SER A 692 -26.07 -12.14 -13.04
CA SER A 692 -27.27 -12.98 -13.01
C SER A 692 -26.96 -14.49 -13.12
N LYS A 693 -25.69 -14.88 -12.91
CA LYS A 693 -25.20 -16.27 -13.06
C LYS A 693 -24.34 -16.68 -11.86
N VAL A 694 -24.74 -17.76 -11.18
CA VAL A 694 -23.99 -18.35 -10.03
C VAL A 694 -22.55 -18.72 -10.41
N LYS A 695 -22.31 -19.20 -11.64
CA LYS A 695 -20.93 -19.48 -12.13
C LYS A 695 -20.04 -18.24 -12.03
N ASN A 696 -20.51 -17.10 -12.55
CA ASN A 696 -19.76 -15.85 -12.56
C ASN A 696 -19.58 -15.29 -11.14
N LEU A 697 -20.58 -15.44 -10.26
CA LEU A 697 -20.47 -15.08 -8.85
C LEU A 697 -19.34 -15.85 -8.16
N ASN A 698 -19.29 -17.17 -8.33
CA ASN A 698 -18.22 -18.02 -7.82
C ASN A 698 -16.86 -17.71 -8.45
N GLU A 699 -16.83 -17.34 -9.73
CA GLU A 699 -15.62 -16.92 -10.44
C GLU A 699 -15.08 -15.60 -9.87
N ASN A 700 -15.95 -14.61 -9.65
CA ASN A 700 -15.60 -13.34 -9.02
C ASN A 700 -15.09 -13.54 -7.59
N ILE A 701 -15.76 -14.37 -6.76
CA ILE A 701 -15.32 -14.67 -5.39
C ILE A 701 -13.89 -15.22 -5.37
N LYS A 702 -13.55 -16.10 -6.33
CA LYS A 702 -12.20 -16.65 -6.48
C LYS A 702 -11.13 -15.62 -6.86
N ALA A 703 -11.48 -14.40 -7.28
CA ALA A 703 -10.51 -13.32 -7.48
C ALA A 703 -9.76 -12.94 -6.20
N LEU A 704 -10.39 -13.12 -5.02
CA LEU A 704 -9.76 -12.94 -3.70
C LEU A 704 -8.64 -13.95 -3.39
N LEU A 705 -8.45 -14.97 -4.24
CA LEU A 705 -7.41 -16.00 -4.10
C LEU A 705 -6.22 -15.77 -5.05
N VAL A 706 -6.34 -14.84 -5.99
CA VAL A 706 -5.26 -14.48 -6.91
C VAL A 706 -4.41 -13.42 -6.22
N ASP A 707 -3.16 -13.76 -5.91
CA ASP A 707 -2.16 -12.87 -5.32
C ASP A 707 -1.26 -12.27 -6.42
N LEU A 708 -0.97 -10.97 -6.30
CA LEU A 708 -0.20 -10.20 -7.28
C LEU A 708 1.03 -9.60 -6.60
N THR A 709 2.21 -10.00 -7.06
CA THR A 709 3.46 -9.40 -6.60
C THR A 709 3.58 -7.95 -7.07
N PRO A 710 4.43 -7.11 -6.43
CA PRO A 710 4.63 -5.72 -6.86
C PRO A 710 5.03 -5.58 -8.34
N ASP A 711 5.90 -6.46 -8.84
CA ASP A 711 6.34 -6.45 -10.24
C ASP A 711 5.19 -6.81 -11.20
N GLU A 712 4.33 -7.73 -10.79
CA GLU A 712 3.14 -8.13 -11.56
C GLU A 712 2.04 -7.07 -11.52
N MET A 713 1.87 -6.34 -10.42
CA MET A 713 1.02 -5.15 -10.37
C MET A 713 1.51 -4.09 -11.37
N VAL A 714 2.82 -3.80 -11.39
CA VAL A 714 3.43 -2.88 -12.36
C VAL A 714 3.28 -3.39 -13.80
N GLU A 715 3.49 -4.68 -14.06
CA GLU A 715 3.29 -5.29 -15.38
C GLU A 715 1.84 -5.12 -15.84
N LEU A 716 0.87 -5.49 -15.00
CA LEU A 716 -0.56 -5.46 -15.31
C LEU A 716 -1.07 -4.04 -15.52
N GLU A 717 -0.62 -3.08 -14.71
CA GLU A 717 -0.98 -1.67 -14.84
C GLU A 717 -0.42 -1.04 -16.13
N SER A 718 0.76 -1.47 -16.59
CA SER A 718 1.36 -0.98 -17.83
C SER A 718 0.49 -1.26 -19.08
N PHE A 719 -0.38 -2.28 -19.02
CA PHE A 719 -1.27 -2.63 -20.13
C PHE A 719 -2.44 -1.66 -20.29
N ALA A 720 -2.80 -0.92 -19.24
CA ALA A 720 -4.03 -0.15 -19.17
C ALA A 720 -3.84 1.29 -18.68
N LEU A 721 -2.63 1.84 -18.84
CA LEU A 721 -2.34 3.26 -18.61
C LEU A 721 -3.26 4.16 -19.44
N GLU A 722 -3.48 5.38 -18.96
CA GLU A 722 -4.46 6.31 -19.54
C GLU A 722 -4.18 6.66 -21.00
N ASP A 723 -2.91 6.67 -21.44
CA ASP A 723 -2.54 6.89 -22.84
C ASP A 723 -2.83 5.70 -23.77
N LYS A 724 -2.96 4.49 -23.20
CA LYS A 724 -3.23 3.21 -23.89
C LYS A 724 -4.71 2.88 -24.05
N VAL A 725 -5.60 3.54 -23.28
CA VAL A 725 -7.04 3.30 -23.35
C VAL A 725 -7.71 4.40 -24.16
N LYS A 726 -8.40 4.05 -25.24
CA LYS A 726 -9.10 5.01 -26.11
C LYS A 726 -10.58 5.11 -25.77
N GLY A 727 -11.07 6.35 -25.76
CA GLY A 727 -12.44 6.73 -25.43
C GLY A 727 -12.68 7.02 -23.95
N ASP A 728 -13.49 8.03 -23.68
CA ASP A 728 -13.93 8.40 -22.33
C ASP A 728 -14.86 7.33 -21.71
N ARG A 729 -14.84 7.17 -20.38
CA ARG A 729 -15.64 6.16 -19.66
C ARG A 729 -17.15 6.41 -19.66
N ALA A 730 -17.56 7.64 -19.97
CA ALA A 730 -18.94 8.11 -19.97
C ALA A 730 -19.19 9.04 -21.17
N LEU A 731 -20.45 9.36 -21.42
CA LEU A 731 -20.92 10.33 -22.44
C LEU A 731 -20.53 11.80 -22.14
N LYS A 732 -19.55 12.04 -21.28
CA LYS A 732 -19.10 13.37 -20.85
C LYS A 732 -17.58 13.49 -20.92
N GLY A 733 -17.07 13.77 -22.11
CA GLY A 733 -15.83 14.52 -22.25
C GLY A 733 -16.13 15.99 -21.95
N GLY A 734 -15.96 16.42 -20.71
CA GLY A 734 -16.01 17.84 -20.36
C GLY A 734 -14.81 18.55 -20.95
N TRP A 735 -15.02 19.67 -21.67
CA TRP A 735 -13.90 20.49 -22.16
C TRP A 735 -13.05 21.08 -21.02
N ARG A 736 -13.58 21.11 -19.79
CA ARG A 736 -13.00 21.77 -18.61
C ARG A 736 -11.57 21.34 -18.29
N ASP A 737 -11.24 20.06 -18.46
CA ASP A 737 -9.92 19.51 -18.12
C ASP A 737 -8.92 19.65 -19.28
N LYS A 738 -9.42 20.03 -20.47
CA LYS A 738 -8.64 20.26 -21.70
C LYS A 738 -8.36 21.74 -21.95
N VAL A 739 -8.84 22.65 -21.10
CA VAL A 739 -8.69 24.11 -21.27
C VAL A 739 -8.37 24.79 -19.93
N GLN A 740 -7.50 25.79 -19.96
CA GLN A 740 -7.30 26.70 -18.83
C GLN A 740 -8.33 27.84 -18.90
N LEU A 741 -9.21 27.92 -17.92
CA LEU A 741 -10.28 28.93 -17.89
C LEU A 741 -9.81 30.20 -17.19
N ALA A 742 -9.70 31.28 -17.96
CA ALA A 742 -9.37 32.61 -17.44
C ALA A 742 -10.57 33.55 -17.48
N THR A 743 -10.77 34.33 -16.42
CA THR A 743 -11.80 35.39 -16.37
C THR A 743 -11.33 36.57 -15.51
N LYS A 744 -12.12 37.65 -15.43
CA LYS A 744 -11.70 38.91 -14.79
C LYS A 744 -12.78 39.50 -13.87
N PHE A 745 -12.35 40.35 -12.95
CA PHE A 745 -13.22 41.17 -12.09
C PHE A 745 -12.79 42.64 -12.08
N GLY A 746 -13.54 43.46 -11.35
CA GLY A 746 -13.12 44.83 -11.03
C GLY A 746 -13.72 45.89 -11.94
N VAL A 747 -14.67 45.54 -12.81
CA VAL A 747 -15.50 46.49 -13.56
C VAL A 747 -16.95 46.22 -13.21
N ASN A 748 -17.59 47.16 -12.51
CA ASN A 748 -19.02 47.17 -12.25
C ASN A 748 -19.75 48.06 -13.27
N TRP A 749 -20.98 47.72 -13.65
CA TRP A 749 -21.76 48.48 -14.61
C TRP A 749 -23.19 48.71 -14.10
N GLU A 750 -23.39 49.88 -13.49
CA GLU A 750 -24.68 50.34 -12.95
C GLU A 750 -24.97 51.73 -13.52
N GLY A 751 -25.28 51.79 -14.81
CA GLY A 751 -25.46 53.04 -15.59
C GLY A 751 -24.18 53.83 -15.86
N HIS A 752 -23.10 53.54 -15.13
CA HIS A 752 -21.75 54.05 -15.34
C HIS A 752 -20.72 52.96 -15.01
N VAL A 753 -19.48 53.13 -15.47
CA VAL A 753 -18.38 52.19 -15.23
C VAL A 753 -17.68 52.57 -13.92
N GLU A 754 -17.73 51.67 -12.93
CA GLU A 754 -16.95 51.80 -11.70
C GLU A 754 -15.86 50.72 -11.62
N ILE A 755 -14.64 51.08 -11.22
CA ILE A 755 -13.54 50.14 -11.02
C ILE A 755 -13.44 49.77 -9.54
N ARG A 756 -13.52 48.49 -9.18
CA ARG A 756 -13.60 48.04 -7.77
C ARG A 756 -12.53 46.99 -7.42
N GLY A 757 -11.63 47.33 -6.50
CA GLY A 757 -10.57 46.46 -5.95
C GLY A 757 -10.76 46.06 -4.49
N HIS A 758 -11.84 46.53 -3.84
CA HIS A 758 -12.11 46.28 -2.42
C HIS A 758 -12.34 44.78 -2.13
N PRO A 759 -11.83 44.22 -1.00
CA PRO A 759 -11.89 42.79 -0.70
C PRO A 759 -13.29 42.16 -0.79
N GLU A 760 -14.35 42.79 -0.27
CA GLU A 760 -15.69 42.18 -0.33
C GLU A 760 -16.16 42.02 -1.78
N TYR A 761 -15.83 42.99 -2.64
CA TYR A 761 -16.16 42.94 -4.06
C TYR A 761 -15.31 41.91 -4.82
N VAL A 762 -14.01 41.80 -4.53
CA VAL A 762 -13.12 40.77 -5.10
C VAL A 762 -13.73 39.38 -4.88
N ARG A 763 -14.11 39.08 -3.64
CA ARG A 763 -14.74 37.81 -3.26
C ARG A 763 -16.11 37.64 -3.92
N ALA A 764 -17.02 38.61 -3.79
CA ALA A 764 -18.37 38.51 -4.36
C ALA A 764 -18.34 38.32 -5.89
N ALA A 765 -17.42 38.99 -6.59
CA ALA A 765 -17.21 38.82 -8.03
C ALA A 765 -16.65 37.43 -8.37
N CYS A 766 -15.83 36.83 -7.50
CA CYS A 766 -15.30 35.48 -7.70
C CYS A 766 -16.42 34.44 -7.57
N GLU A 767 -17.17 34.46 -6.46
CA GLU A 767 -18.32 33.56 -6.23
C GLU A 767 -19.35 33.68 -7.37
N ALA A 768 -19.66 34.92 -7.80
CA ALA A 768 -20.58 35.15 -8.91
C ALA A 768 -20.05 34.65 -10.25
N SER A 769 -18.73 34.68 -10.48
CA SER A 769 -18.12 34.13 -11.70
C SER A 769 -18.08 32.61 -11.69
N LEU A 770 -17.71 31.96 -10.58
CA LEU A 770 -17.80 30.50 -10.41
C LEU A 770 -19.22 30.01 -10.70
N LYS A 771 -20.22 30.66 -10.09
CA LYS A 771 -21.64 30.35 -10.29
C LYS A 771 -22.12 30.57 -11.74
N ARG A 772 -21.67 31.62 -12.44
CA ARG A 772 -22.06 31.88 -13.84
C ARG A 772 -21.38 30.94 -14.84
N LEU A 773 -20.16 30.50 -14.53
CA LEU A 773 -19.36 29.62 -15.38
C LEU A 773 -19.68 28.14 -15.14
N ASP A 774 -20.40 27.82 -14.06
CA ASP A 774 -20.72 26.46 -13.60
C ASP A 774 -19.45 25.61 -13.40
N VAL A 775 -18.48 26.18 -12.66
CA VAL A 775 -17.19 25.55 -12.34
C VAL A 775 -16.83 25.71 -10.86
N ASP A 776 -16.18 24.69 -10.31
CA ASP A 776 -15.67 24.69 -8.93
C ASP A 776 -14.49 25.67 -8.73
N TYR A 777 -13.70 25.94 -9.79
CA TYR A 777 -12.54 26.83 -9.74
C TYR A 777 -12.23 27.51 -11.09
N ILE A 778 -11.55 28.66 -11.03
CA ILE A 778 -11.00 29.41 -12.18
C ILE A 778 -9.49 29.16 -12.25
N ASP A 779 -8.92 28.90 -13.44
CA ASP A 779 -7.46 28.70 -13.54
C ASP A 779 -6.70 30.01 -13.37
N LEU A 780 -7.10 31.09 -14.06
CA LEU A 780 -6.42 32.39 -13.98
C LEU A 780 -7.40 33.54 -13.82
N TYR A 781 -7.37 34.20 -12.67
CA TYR A 781 -8.31 35.28 -12.33
C TYR A 781 -7.61 36.64 -12.33
N TYR A 782 -8.10 37.55 -13.17
CA TYR A 782 -7.49 38.87 -13.37
C TYR A 782 -8.25 39.99 -12.65
N GLN A 783 -7.52 40.93 -12.06
CA GLN A 783 -8.03 42.29 -11.92
C GLN A 783 -8.05 42.96 -13.31
N HIS A 784 -9.23 43.31 -13.83
CA HIS A 784 -9.42 43.82 -15.20
C HIS A 784 -8.93 45.26 -15.37
N ARG A 785 -9.12 46.09 -14.33
CA ARG A 785 -8.58 47.43 -14.20
C ARG A 785 -8.23 47.65 -12.73
N VAL A 786 -7.11 48.31 -12.50
CA VAL A 786 -6.63 48.61 -11.14
C VAL A 786 -7.52 49.70 -10.53
N ASP A 787 -8.01 49.45 -9.32
CA ASP A 787 -8.73 50.46 -8.54
C ASP A 787 -7.70 51.37 -7.85
N SER A 788 -7.43 52.53 -8.45
CA SER A 788 -6.44 53.51 -7.94
C SER A 788 -6.82 54.15 -6.59
N ARG A 789 -7.96 53.79 -6.01
CA ARG A 789 -8.38 54.19 -4.66
C ARG A 789 -7.89 53.21 -3.59
N VAL A 790 -7.57 51.97 -3.95
CA VAL A 790 -7.23 50.87 -3.04
C VAL A 790 -5.75 50.50 -3.21
N PRO A 791 -4.95 50.38 -2.13
CA PRO A 791 -3.60 49.85 -2.23
C PRO A 791 -3.63 48.45 -2.82
N ILE A 792 -2.77 48.17 -3.81
CA ILE A 792 -2.80 46.88 -4.50
C ILE A 792 -2.59 45.69 -3.55
N GLU A 793 -1.86 45.88 -2.45
CA GLU A 793 -1.64 44.87 -1.41
C GLU A 793 -2.94 44.41 -0.73
N VAL A 794 -3.94 45.30 -0.61
CA VAL A 794 -5.25 44.98 -0.03
C VAL A 794 -6.06 44.09 -0.97
N THR A 795 -6.10 44.45 -2.26
CA THR A 795 -6.72 43.62 -3.32
C THR A 795 -6.06 42.24 -3.40
N MET A 796 -4.73 42.21 -3.42
CA MET A 796 -3.93 40.99 -3.50
C MET A 796 -4.04 40.11 -2.26
N GLY A 797 -4.19 40.71 -1.08
CA GLY A 797 -4.45 39.97 0.16
C GLY A 797 -5.75 39.17 0.12
N GLU A 798 -6.78 39.63 -0.59
CA GLU A 798 -8.02 38.87 -0.78
C GLU A 798 -7.90 37.82 -1.89
N LEU A 799 -7.26 38.15 -3.01
CA LEU A 799 -6.99 37.19 -4.09
C LEU A 799 -6.14 36.01 -3.58
N LYS A 800 -5.17 36.26 -2.70
CA LYS A 800 -4.38 35.21 -2.04
C LYS A 800 -5.25 34.24 -1.23
N LYS A 801 -6.25 34.72 -0.49
CA LYS A 801 -7.20 33.83 0.22
C LYS A 801 -8.00 32.98 -0.75
N LEU A 802 -8.43 33.54 -1.88
CA LEU A 802 -9.14 32.78 -2.91
C LEU A 802 -8.27 31.70 -3.58
N VAL A 803 -6.94 31.89 -3.62
CA VAL A 803 -5.97 30.84 -3.99
C VAL A 803 -5.88 29.77 -2.90
N GLU A 804 -5.74 30.18 -1.63
CA GLU A 804 -5.66 29.28 -0.47
C GLU A 804 -6.95 28.46 -0.27
N GLU A 805 -8.11 29.00 -0.67
CA GLU A 805 -9.42 28.33 -0.72
C GLU A 805 -9.63 27.43 -1.96
N GLY A 806 -8.70 27.43 -2.91
CA GLY A 806 -8.80 26.66 -4.16
C GLY A 806 -9.81 27.17 -5.19
N LYS A 807 -10.40 28.35 -4.97
CA LYS A 807 -11.40 28.98 -5.87
C LYS A 807 -10.79 29.54 -7.14
N ILE A 808 -9.54 29.99 -7.05
CA ILE A 808 -8.72 30.40 -8.19
C ILE A 808 -7.35 29.72 -8.09
N LYS A 809 -6.71 29.30 -9.19
CA LYS A 809 -5.34 28.73 -9.13
C LYS A 809 -4.26 29.81 -9.22
N TYR A 810 -4.46 30.79 -10.10
CA TYR A 810 -3.45 31.79 -10.46
C TYR A 810 -4.04 33.21 -10.50
N ILE A 811 -3.21 34.20 -10.24
CA ILE A 811 -3.58 35.62 -10.23
C ILE A 811 -2.97 36.34 -11.45
N GLY A 812 -3.77 37.17 -12.11
CA GLY A 812 -3.31 38.06 -13.16
C GLY A 812 -3.70 39.52 -12.92
N LEU A 813 -3.02 40.44 -13.62
CA LEU A 813 -3.35 41.86 -13.65
C LEU A 813 -3.59 42.31 -15.09
N SER A 814 -4.36 43.37 -15.32
CA SER A 814 -4.53 43.97 -16.66
C SER A 814 -4.48 45.48 -16.61
N GLU A 815 -3.72 46.07 -17.55
CA GLU A 815 -3.43 47.51 -17.60
C GLU A 815 -2.91 48.05 -16.25
N ALA A 816 -1.98 47.32 -15.60
CA ALA A 816 -1.32 47.71 -14.36
C ALA A 816 0.06 48.35 -14.63
N SER A 817 0.42 49.38 -13.86
CA SER A 817 1.73 50.06 -13.94
C SER A 817 2.88 49.17 -13.44
N PRO A 818 4.16 49.49 -13.77
CA PRO A 818 5.32 48.74 -13.27
C PRO A 818 5.39 48.69 -11.74
N SER A 819 5.05 49.80 -11.09
CA SER A 819 5.01 49.94 -9.62
C SER A 819 3.93 49.05 -9.00
N THR A 820 2.71 49.08 -9.55
CA THR A 820 1.60 48.24 -9.11
C THR A 820 1.91 46.75 -9.33
N ILE A 821 2.52 46.35 -10.45
CA ILE A 821 2.93 44.96 -10.72
C ILE A 821 3.93 44.47 -9.67
N ARG A 822 4.98 45.24 -9.40
CA ARG A 822 6.03 44.88 -8.41
C ARG A 822 5.44 44.71 -7.00
N ARG A 823 4.61 45.65 -6.57
CA ARG A 823 3.95 45.62 -5.26
C ARG A 823 2.95 44.46 -5.13
N ALA A 824 2.22 44.15 -6.20
CA ALA A 824 1.31 43.00 -6.21
C ALA A 824 2.07 41.67 -6.09
N HIS A 825 3.11 41.50 -6.91
CA HIS A 825 3.92 40.28 -6.95
C HIS A 825 4.63 40.00 -5.61
N ALA A 826 5.00 41.05 -4.87
CA ALA A 826 5.55 40.92 -3.52
C ALA A 826 4.57 40.37 -2.47
N VAL A 827 3.25 40.44 -2.69
CA VAL A 827 2.21 39.89 -1.79
C VAL A 827 1.85 38.45 -2.17
N HIS A 828 1.70 38.18 -3.47
CA HIS A 828 1.52 36.85 -4.04
C HIS A 828 2.01 36.84 -5.49
N PRO A 829 2.71 35.79 -5.98
CA PRO A 829 3.22 35.75 -7.34
C PRO A 829 2.15 36.02 -8.41
N ILE A 830 2.38 37.03 -9.26
CA ILE A 830 1.55 37.29 -10.42
C ILE A 830 1.97 36.35 -11.55
N THR A 831 1.03 35.58 -12.09
CA THR A 831 1.30 34.62 -13.17
C THR A 831 1.33 35.31 -14.53
N ALA A 832 0.45 36.29 -14.76
CA ALA A 832 0.40 37.00 -16.04
C ALA A 832 -0.07 38.46 -15.94
N VAL A 833 0.44 39.31 -16.81
CA VAL A 833 -0.07 40.69 -17.05
C VAL A 833 -0.69 40.76 -18.44
N GLN A 834 -1.93 41.25 -18.54
CA GLN A 834 -2.67 41.39 -19.78
C GLN A 834 -2.69 42.84 -20.31
N LEU A 835 -2.14 43.04 -21.50
CA LEU A 835 -1.92 44.35 -22.14
C LEU A 835 -2.18 44.34 -23.65
N GLU A 836 -2.38 45.51 -24.24
CA GLU A 836 -2.40 45.66 -25.70
C GLU A 836 -0.97 45.70 -26.22
N TRP A 837 -0.62 44.72 -27.06
CA TRP A 837 0.65 44.69 -27.76
C TRP A 837 0.40 44.20 -29.19
N SER A 838 0.97 44.88 -30.17
CA SER A 838 0.99 44.42 -31.56
C SER A 838 2.04 45.23 -32.29
N VAL A 839 2.34 44.88 -33.53
CA VAL A 839 3.12 45.75 -34.41
C VAL A 839 2.50 47.16 -34.46
N TRP A 840 1.18 47.34 -34.29
CA TRP A 840 0.51 48.66 -34.25
C TRP A 840 0.47 49.35 -32.86
N SER A 841 0.82 48.65 -31.78
CA SER A 841 0.68 49.11 -30.38
C SER A 841 1.87 48.66 -29.56
N ARG A 842 2.86 49.53 -29.38
CA ARG A 842 4.20 49.19 -28.82
C ARG A 842 4.55 49.96 -27.53
N ASP A 843 3.61 50.69 -26.94
CA ASP A 843 3.87 51.58 -25.79
C ASP A 843 4.27 50.86 -24.49
N ILE A 844 4.16 49.53 -24.43
CA ILE A 844 4.49 48.72 -23.24
C ILE A 844 5.95 48.25 -23.20
N GLU A 845 6.70 48.41 -24.29
CA GLU A 845 8.03 47.80 -24.50
C GLU A 845 9.12 48.41 -23.63
N GLU A 846 9.00 49.69 -23.24
CA GLU A 846 10.03 50.40 -22.45
C GLU A 846 9.99 50.05 -20.96
N GLU A 847 8.80 49.87 -20.37
CA GLU A 847 8.64 49.75 -18.91
C GLU A 847 8.00 48.44 -18.46
N ILE A 848 6.92 47.98 -19.12
CA ILE A 848 6.18 46.80 -18.65
C ILE A 848 6.86 45.50 -19.10
N VAL A 849 7.26 45.38 -20.36
CA VAL A 849 7.90 44.15 -20.86
C VAL A 849 9.16 43.81 -20.06
N PRO A 850 10.07 44.76 -19.75
CA PRO A 850 11.20 44.50 -18.85
C PRO A 850 10.76 44.12 -17.43
N THR A 851 9.76 44.81 -16.86
CA THR A 851 9.26 44.53 -15.50
C THR A 851 8.64 43.13 -15.38
N CYS A 852 7.89 42.67 -16.38
CA CYS A 852 7.36 41.31 -16.40
C CYS A 852 8.48 40.28 -16.49
N ARG A 853 9.46 40.49 -17.36
CA ARG A 853 10.61 39.58 -17.56
C ARG A 853 11.51 39.47 -16.34
N GLU A 854 11.80 40.59 -15.67
CA GLU A 854 12.57 40.64 -14.43
C GLU A 854 11.91 39.79 -13.31
N LEU A 855 10.58 39.79 -13.25
CA LEU A 855 9.79 39.08 -12.24
C LEU A 855 9.33 37.67 -12.68
N GLY A 856 9.72 37.21 -13.88
CA GLY A 856 9.29 35.91 -14.42
C GLY A 856 7.78 35.81 -14.73
N ILE A 857 7.13 36.94 -15.01
CA ILE A 857 5.67 37.04 -15.26
C ILE A 857 5.37 36.91 -16.76
N GLY A 858 4.38 36.09 -17.12
CA GLY A 858 3.93 35.96 -18.52
C GLY A 858 3.16 37.18 -19.04
N ILE A 859 3.23 37.42 -20.35
CA ILE A 859 2.59 38.57 -21.01
C ILE A 859 1.44 38.06 -21.89
N VAL A 860 0.20 38.38 -21.51
CA VAL A 860 -0.99 38.00 -22.31
C VAL A 860 -1.44 39.18 -23.17
N VAL A 861 -1.39 39.00 -24.48
CA VAL A 861 -1.52 40.10 -25.43
C VAL A 861 -2.95 40.17 -25.98
N TYR A 862 -3.69 41.20 -25.59
CA TYR A 862 -5.01 41.49 -26.14
C TYR A 862 -4.94 42.40 -27.38
N SER A 863 -5.92 42.25 -28.27
CA SER A 863 -5.96 42.96 -29.56
C SER A 863 -4.68 42.86 -30.43
N PRO A 864 -3.99 41.70 -30.54
CA PRO A 864 -2.73 41.56 -31.29
C PRO A 864 -2.84 41.89 -32.79
N LEU A 865 -4.06 41.85 -33.35
CA LEU A 865 -4.38 42.22 -34.72
C LEU A 865 -4.80 43.70 -34.89
N GLY A 866 -4.42 44.57 -33.94
CA GLY A 866 -4.79 45.99 -33.99
C GLY A 866 -6.31 46.19 -33.98
N ARG A 867 -7.03 45.47 -33.11
CA ARG A 867 -8.52 45.48 -33.01
C ARG A 867 -9.25 45.13 -34.32
N GLY A 868 -8.56 44.46 -35.26
CA GLY A 868 -9.05 44.04 -36.59
C GLY A 868 -8.39 44.79 -37.76
N PHE A 869 -7.63 45.85 -37.50
CA PHE A 869 -6.99 46.64 -38.56
C PHE A 869 -5.97 45.83 -39.34
N LEU A 870 -5.17 45.01 -38.65
CA LEU A 870 -4.13 44.19 -39.30
C LEU A 870 -4.68 42.94 -39.99
N SER A 871 -5.97 42.63 -39.87
CA SER A 871 -6.61 41.53 -40.62
C SER A 871 -7.42 41.99 -41.83
N SER A 872 -7.88 43.25 -41.85
CA SER A 872 -8.87 43.71 -42.84
C SER A 872 -8.63 45.12 -43.39
N GLY A 873 -7.64 45.85 -42.87
CA GLY A 873 -7.29 47.19 -43.32
C GLY A 873 -8.41 48.22 -43.17
N PRO A 874 -8.37 49.32 -43.93
CA PRO A 874 -9.36 50.40 -43.84
C PRO A 874 -10.81 49.94 -44.08
N LYS A 875 -10.99 48.91 -44.93
CA LYS A 875 -12.31 48.35 -45.29
C LYS A 875 -13.09 47.79 -44.09
N MET A 876 -12.43 47.57 -42.95
CA MET A 876 -13.14 47.19 -41.72
C MET A 876 -14.13 48.25 -41.25
N MET A 877 -13.87 49.55 -41.55
CA MET A 877 -14.72 50.68 -41.16
C MET A 877 -16.13 50.59 -41.79
N GLU A 878 -16.21 50.07 -43.02
CA GLU A 878 -17.47 49.82 -43.75
C GLU A 878 -18.35 48.77 -43.06
N ASN A 879 -17.79 47.98 -42.14
CA ASN A 879 -18.46 46.87 -41.45
C ASN A 879 -18.77 47.18 -39.98
N PHE A 880 -18.59 48.43 -39.52
CA PHE A 880 -18.94 48.83 -38.16
C PHE A 880 -20.45 49.02 -38.03
N THR A 881 -21.06 48.29 -37.11
CA THR A 881 -22.48 48.45 -36.74
C THR A 881 -22.68 49.73 -35.93
N GLU A 882 -23.90 50.25 -35.91
CA GLU A 882 -24.30 51.34 -35.02
C GLU A 882 -23.96 50.98 -33.56
N GLY A 883 -23.26 51.88 -32.87
CA GLY A 883 -22.80 51.67 -31.49
C GLY A 883 -21.46 50.94 -31.32
N ASP A 884 -20.72 50.62 -32.40
CA ASP A 884 -19.37 50.07 -32.26
C ASP A 884 -18.41 51.08 -31.61
N TYR A 885 -17.92 50.78 -30.40
CA TYR A 885 -17.07 51.69 -29.62
C TYR A 885 -15.79 52.12 -30.37
N ARG A 886 -15.34 51.36 -31.37
CA ARG A 886 -14.18 51.71 -32.21
C ARG A 886 -14.41 52.99 -33.01
N GLN A 887 -15.65 53.34 -33.35
CA GLN A 887 -16.00 54.60 -34.02
C GLN A 887 -15.55 55.85 -33.22
N PHE A 888 -15.45 55.74 -31.90
CA PHE A 888 -15.04 56.84 -31.00
C PHE A 888 -13.55 56.77 -30.59
N MET A 889 -12.81 55.77 -31.07
CA MET A 889 -11.39 55.63 -30.74
C MET A 889 -10.52 56.53 -31.63
N PRO A 890 -9.44 57.14 -31.10
CA PRO A 890 -8.59 58.06 -31.89
C PRO A 890 -8.02 57.44 -33.17
N ARG A 891 -7.51 56.20 -33.11
CA ARG A 891 -6.93 55.50 -34.28
C ARG A 891 -7.89 55.20 -35.42
N PHE A 892 -9.19 55.18 -35.14
CA PHE A 892 -10.24 54.86 -36.09
C PHE A 892 -10.99 56.12 -36.58
N GLN A 893 -10.54 57.32 -36.21
CA GLN A 893 -11.02 58.56 -36.82
C GLN A 893 -10.55 58.64 -38.29
N PRO A 894 -11.36 59.20 -39.23
CA PRO A 894 -11.08 59.11 -40.66
C PRO A 894 -9.68 59.54 -41.09
N GLU A 895 -9.18 60.66 -40.59
CA GLU A 895 -7.82 61.16 -40.89
C GLU A 895 -6.71 60.23 -40.41
N ASN A 896 -6.94 59.55 -39.28
CA ASN A 896 -5.97 58.62 -38.70
C ASN A 896 -6.04 57.27 -39.40
N VAL A 897 -7.21 56.82 -39.87
CA VAL A 897 -7.35 55.61 -40.69
C VAL A 897 -6.67 55.78 -42.05
N GLU A 898 -6.87 56.90 -42.74
CA GLU A 898 -6.23 57.14 -44.05
C GLU A 898 -4.70 57.24 -43.92
N HIS A 899 -4.19 57.83 -42.83
CA HIS A 899 -2.75 57.80 -42.53
C HIS A 899 -2.25 56.38 -42.21
N ASN A 900 -2.95 55.64 -41.33
CA ASN A 900 -2.53 54.31 -40.89
C ASN A 900 -2.68 53.24 -41.99
N LYS A 901 -3.46 53.49 -43.04
CA LYS A 901 -3.66 52.60 -44.19
C LYS A 901 -2.36 52.09 -44.81
N GLY A 902 -1.37 52.97 -44.96
CA GLY A 902 -0.05 52.60 -45.51
C GLY A 902 0.65 51.50 -44.69
N ILE A 903 0.43 51.45 -43.37
CA ILE A 903 0.96 50.37 -42.51
C ILE A 903 0.34 49.02 -42.92
N PHE A 904 -0.98 48.97 -43.10
CA PHE A 904 -1.66 47.75 -43.52
C PHE A 904 -1.23 47.31 -44.92
N GLU A 905 -1.06 48.24 -45.86
CA GLU A 905 -0.58 47.95 -47.22
C GLU A 905 0.84 47.34 -47.17
N ARG A 906 1.76 47.94 -46.41
CA ARG A 906 3.14 47.43 -46.26
C ARG A 906 3.21 46.07 -45.54
N VAL A 907 2.42 45.86 -44.48
CA VAL A 907 2.31 44.53 -43.83
C VAL A 907 1.73 43.50 -44.82
N SER A 908 0.78 43.90 -45.67
CA SER A 908 0.20 43.02 -46.69
C SER A 908 1.19 42.66 -47.79
N GLU A 909 2.03 43.59 -48.23
CA GLU A 909 3.13 43.31 -49.16
C GLU A 909 4.09 42.27 -48.59
N ILE A 910 4.57 42.45 -47.35
CA ILE A 910 5.52 41.52 -46.71
C ILE A 910 4.89 40.13 -46.57
N ALA A 911 3.63 40.04 -46.14
CA ALA A 911 2.90 38.79 -46.02
C ALA A 911 2.76 38.08 -47.38
N ALA A 912 2.40 38.83 -48.43
CA ALA A 912 2.23 38.31 -49.77
C ALA A 912 3.52 37.73 -50.37
N ARG A 913 4.70 38.32 -50.10
CA ARG A 913 6.02 37.80 -50.53
C ARG A 913 6.27 36.35 -50.08
N LYS A 914 5.64 35.91 -48.98
CA LYS A 914 5.79 34.57 -48.38
C LYS A 914 4.52 33.72 -48.42
N GLY A 915 3.44 34.21 -49.05
CA GLY A 915 2.15 33.51 -49.10
C GLY A 915 1.37 33.48 -47.78
N TRP A 916 1.67 34.38 -46.85
CA TRP A 916 0.96 34.51 -45.57
C TRP A 916 -0.17 35.54 -45.66
N THR A 917 -1.13 35.49 -44.74
CA THR A 917 -2.10 36.59 -44.56
C THR A 917 -1.49 37.70 -43.69
N PRO A 918 -1.97 38.97 -43.82
CA PRO A 918 -1.55 40.06 -42.94
C PRO A 918 -1.77 39.73 -41.44
N ALA A 919 -2.85 39.01 -41.12
CA ALA A 919 -3.15 38.55 -39.77
C ALA A 919 -2.15 37.50 -39.26
N GLN A 920 -1.75 36.55 -40.11
CA GLN A 920 -0.72 35.57 -39.78
C GLN A 920 0.62 36.24 -39.48
N LEU A 921 1.03 37.21 -40.32
CA LEU A 921 2.28 37.94 -40.14
C LEU A 921 2.28 38.78 -38.85
N ALA A 922 1.18 39.48 -38.57
CA ALA A 922 1.04 40.27 -37.35
C ALA A 922 1.05 39.42 -36.07
N LEU A 923 0.37 38.26 -36.07
CA LEU A 923 0.41 37.33 -34.93
C LEU A 923 1.76 36.65 -34.78
N ALA A 924 2.40 36.28 -35.88
CA ALA A 924 3.75 35.72 -35.88
C ALA A 924 4.74 36.70 -35.23
N TRP A 925 4.68 37.98 -35.56
CA TRP A 925 5.52 39.01 -34.92
C TRP A 925 5.36 39.02 -33.40
N VAL A 926 4.12 38.94 -32.87
CA VAL A 926 3.87 38.86 -31.42
C VAL A 926 4.45 37.57 -30.81
N HIS A 927 4.31 36.42 -31.49
CA HIS A 927 4.92 35.17 -31.03
C HIS A 927 6.46 35.18 -31.05
N HIS A 928 7.09 35.98 -31.92
CA HIS A 928 8.56 36.11 -31.96
C HIS A 928 9.11 37.05 -30.87
N GLN A 929 8.26 37.78 -30.13
CA GLN A 929 8.71 38.64 -29.04
C GLN A 929 9.28 37.85 -27.85
N GLY A 930 8.85 36.60 -27.63
CA GLY A 930 9.42 35.70 -26.64
C GLY A 930 8.50 34.54 -26.24
N THR A 931 9.08 33.52 -25.60
CA THR A 931 8.33 32.35 -25.07
C THR A 931 7.44 32.68 -23.87
N ASP A 932 7.61 33.88 -23.31
CA ASP A 932 6.82 34.48 -22.24
C ASP A 932 5.50 35.12 -22.75
N VAL A 933 5.25 35.13 -24.07
CA VAL A 933 4.17 35.90 -24.70
C VAL A 933 3.04 35.02 -25.24
N CYS A 934 1.80 35.32 -24.86
CA CYS A 934 0.59 34.59 -25.28
C CYS A 934 -0.48 35.53 -25.87
N PRO A 935 -0.60 35.64 -27.20
CA PRO A 935 -1.64 36.45 -27.84
C PRO A 935 -3.02 35.81 -27.80
N ILE A 936 -4.05 36.63 -27.57
CA ILE A 936 -5.47 36.22 -27.56
C ILE A 936 -6.28 36.90 -28.70
N PRO A 937 -6.06 36.52 -29.98
CA PRO A 937 -6.84 37.04 -31.10
C PRO A 937 -8.27 36.48 -31.10
N GLY A 938 -9.25 37.33 -30.76
CA GLY A 938 -10.66 36.98 -30.82
C GLY A 938 -11.18 36.84 -32.26
N THR A 939 -12.09 35.89 -32.48
CA THR A 939 -12.78 35.68 -33.76
C THR A 939 -14.15 35.02 -33.53
N THR A 940 -15.11 35.29 -34.42
CA THR A 940 -16.42 34.60 -34.51
C THR A 940 -16.48 33.60 -35.68
N LYS A 941 -15.40 33.46 -36.46
CA LYS A 941 -15.32 32.64 -37.67
C LYS A 941 -14.19 31.60 -37.56
N ILE A 942 -14.45 30.37 -38.03
CA ILE A 942 -13.52 29.24 -37.95
C ILE A 942 -12.34 29.44 -38.89
N GLU A 943 -12.56 30.05 -40.06
CA GLU A 943 -11.51 30.32 -41.06
C GLU A 943 -10.44 31.25 -40.49
N ASN A 944 -10.87 32.28 -39.77
CA ASN A 944 -9.99 33.19 -39.04
C ASN A 944 -9.27 32.50 -37.87
N LEU A 945 -9.93 31.56 -37.17
CA LEU A 945 -9.28 30.76 -36.12
C LEU A 945 -8.16 29.90 -36.72
N ASN A 946 -8.41 29.26 -37.86
CA ASN A 946 -7.40 28.49 -38.59
C ASN A 946 -6.23 29.36 -39.08
N GLN A 947 -6.50 30.60 -39.52
CA GLN A 947 -5.45 31.57 -39.84
C GLN A 947 -4.62 31.95 -38.59
N ASN A 948 -5.27 32.22 -37.45
CA ASN A 948 -4.58 32.52 -36.20
C ASN A 948 -3.67 31.36 -35.76
N ILE A 949 -4.14 30.12 -35.85
CA ILE A 949 -3.34 28.91 -35.58
C ILE A 949 -2.17 28.81 -36.55
N GLY A 950 -2.39 29.07 -37.84
CA GLY A 950 -1.34 29.06 -38.86
C GLY A 950 -0.19 30.05 -38.63
N ALA A 951 -0.41 31.11 -37.83
CA ALA A 951 0.64 32.05 -37.44
C ALA A 951 1.78 31.39 -36.62
N LEU A 952 1.49 30.29 -35.89
CA LEU A 952 2.49 29.54 -35.12
C LEU A 952 3.57 28.87 -36.02
N SER A 953 3.21 28.57 -37.26
CA SER A 953 4.10 27.96 -38.26
C SER A 953 4.93 28.99 -39.04
N VAL A 954 4.60 30.27 -38.95
CA VAL A 954 5.38 31.35 -39.56
C VAL A 954 6.70 31.50 -38.79
N LYS A 955 7.80 31.69 -39.52
CA LYS A 955 9.13 31.99 -38.96
C LYS A 955 9.64 33.27 -39.62
N LEU A 956 9.95 34.27 -38.80
CA LEU A 956 10.42 35.57 -39.24
C LEU A 956 11.93 35.65 -39.05
N THR A 957 12.65 36.12 -40.07
CA THR A 957 14.09 36.40 -39.92
C THR A 957 14.31 37.71 -39.13
N PRO A 958 15.52 37.95 -38.58
CA PRO A 958 15.84 39.22 -37.93
C PRO A 958 15.61 40.44 -38.83
N GLU A 959 15.84 40.31 -40.14
CA GLU A 959 15.61 41.35 -41.14
C GLU A 959 14.11 41.60 -41.37
N GLU A 960 13.29 40.55 -41.37
CA GLU A 960 11.83 40.66 -41.51
C GLU A 960 11.18 41.25 -40.26
N MET A 961 11.69 40.91 -39.07
CA MET A 961 11.32 41.55 -37.81
C MET A 961 11.68 43.05 -37.86
N ALA A 962 12.90 43.40 -38.27
CA ALA A 962 13.33 44.78 -38.39
C ALA A 962 12.54 45.57 -39.47
N GLU A 963 12.18 44.96 -40.61
CA GLU A 963 11.31 45.58 -41.62
C GLU A 963 9.94 45.91 -40.99
N LEU A 964 9.28 44.94 -40.35
CA LEU A 964 7.99 45.14 -39.67
C LEU A 964 8.02 46.21 -38.59
N GLU A 965 9.05 46.22 -37.77
CA GLU A 965 9.21 47.16 -36.66
C GLU A 965 9.48 48.59 -37.14
N SER A 966 10.17 48.75 -38.27
CA SER A 966 10.40 50.06 -38.90
C SER A 966 9.10 50.71 -39.41
N LEU A 967 8.12 49.91 -39.84
CA LEU A 967 6.82 50.40 -40.35
C LEU A 967 5.95 51.05 -39.27
N THR A 968 6.27 50.81 -37.99
CA THR A 968 5.32 51.00 -36.88
C THR A 968 5.96 51.49 -35.58
N SER A 969 7.13 52.13 -35.66
CA SER A 969 7.65 52.88 -34.52
C SER A 969 6.58 53.85 -33.97
N VAL A 970 6.60 54.08 -32.65
CA VAL A 970 5.49 54.72 -31.91
C VAL A 970 5.06 56.08 -32.48
N HIS A 971 5.96 56.80 -33.14
CA HIS A 971 5.70 58.10 -33.78
C HIS A 971 5.08 58.03 -35.19
N ILE A 972 5.01 56.85 -35.82
CA ILE A 972 4.44 56.67 -37.17
C ILE A 972 2.93 56.43 -37.10
N VAL A 973 2.44 55.74 -36.07
CA VAL A 973 1.01 55.42 -35.90
C VAL A 973 0.24 56.66 -35.46
N LYS A 974 -0.76 57.08 -36.26
CA LYS A 974 -1.62 58.21 -35.86
C LYS A 974 -2.78 57.75 -34.96
N GLY A 975 -2.96 58.49 -33.87
CA GLY A 975 -4.02 58.27 -32.88
C GLY A 975 -3.58 57.40 -31.70
N GLU A 976 -3.98 57.80 -30.51
CA GLU A 976 -3.77 57.07 -29.26
C GLU A 976 -4.57 55.75 -29.20
N ARG A 977 -4.08 54.79 -28.40
CA ARG A 977 -4.82 53.53 -28.11
C ARG A 977 -6.21 53.78 -27.52
N TYR A 978 -6.36 54.84 -26.74
CA TYR A 978 -7.58 55.21 -26.05
C TYR A 978 -7.77 56.74 -26.05
N GLY A 979 -9.01 57.21 -25.87
CA GLY A 979 -9.27 58.62 -25.57
C GLY A 979 -8.85 58.98 -24.14
N GLY A 980 -8.63 60.28 -23.88
CA GLY A 980 -7.99 60.79 -22.66
C GLY A 980 -8.70 60.55 -21.31
N ALA A 981 -9.85 59.88 -21.29
CA ALA A 981 -10.59 59.50 -20.07
C ALA A 981 -10.43 58.01 -19.69
N ALA A 982 -9.66 57.23 -20.44
CA ALA A 982 -9.50 55.79 -20.18
C ALA A 982 -8.49 55.48 -19.07
N VAL A 983 -8.78 54.44 -18.28
CA VAL A 983 -7.82 53.85 -17.33
C VAL A 983 -6.99 52.78 -18.04
N THR A 984 -5.68 52.96 -18.00
CA THR A 984 -4.62 52.21 -18.68
C THR A 984 -3.44 51.99 -17.72
N TRP A 985 -2.41 51.25 -18.15
CA TRP A 985 -1.19 51.06 -17.34
C TRP A 985 -0.47 52.36 -16.96
N LYS A 986 -0.63 53.44 -17.75
CA LYS A 986 0.01 54.75 -17.52
C LYS A 986 -0.58 55.55 -16.36
N ASN A 987 -1.78 55.17 -15.89
CA ASN A 987 -2.52 55.88 -14.84
C ASN A 987 -3.15 54.91 -13.82
N SER A 988 -2.49 53.78 -13.55
CA SER A 988 -2.95 52.71 -12.66
C SER A 988 -2.00 52.43 -11.47
N ASP A 989 -1.29 53.46 -11.02
CA ASP A 989 -0.65 53.44 -9.71
C ASP A 989 -1.69 53.44 -8.58
N THR A 990 -1.39 52.73 -7.49
CA THR A 990 -2.23 52.65 -6.29
C THR A 990 -1.59 53.38 -5.11
N PRO A 991 -2.38 53.93 -4.16
CA PRO A 991 -1.84 54.54 -2.94
C PRO A 991 -0.98 53.53 -2.14
N PRO A 992 0.02 54.00 -1.38
CA PRO A 992 0.83 53.11 -0.54
C PRO A 992 -0.03 52.51 0.58
N LEU A 993 0.27 51.27 0.99
CA LEU A 993 -0.46 50.59 2.07
C LEU A 993 -0.48 51.40 3.38
N SER A 994 0.57 52.19 3.66
CA SER A 994 0.67 53.06 4.83
C SER A 994 -0.32 54.23 4.86
N SER A 995 -0.97 54.58 3.73
CA SER A 995 -2.04 55.60 3.70
C SER A 995 -3.43 55.00 3.85
N TRP A 996 -3.56 53.67 3.91
CA TRP A 996 -4.85 52.99 4.07
C TRP A 996 -5.32 53.07 5.53
N LYS A 997 -6.53 53.59 5.72
CA LYS A 997 -7.24 53.51 7.00
C LYS A 997 -8.31 52.45 6.87
N ILE A 998 -8.35 51.53 7.83
CA ILE A 998 -9.45 50.61 8.01
C ILE A 998 -10.55 51.38 8.74
N GLU A 999 -11.65 51.69 8.04
CA GLU A 999 -12.94 52.06 8.65
C GLU A 999 -13.81 50.81 8.83
#